data_AF-A0A9X2ICB6-F1
#
_entry.id   AF-A0A9X2ICB6-F1
#
_cell.length_a   1.000
_cell.length_b   1.000
_cell.length_c   1.000
_cell.angle_alpha   90.00
_cell.angle_beta   90.00
_cell.angle_gamma   90.00
#
_symmetry.space_group_name_H-M   'P 1'
#
loop_
_entity.id
_entity.type
_entity.pdbx_description
1 polymer ?
#
loop_
_entity_poly.entity_id
_entity_poly.type
_entity_poly.pdbx_seq_one_letter_code
_entity_poly.pdbx_strand_id
1 'polypeptide(L)'
;MNFKDWCLQEFGILDFTEGKIQNNVFIPAQPSMCINYIGIAQIGGSVINSLFLQGMIIPFNIYRQLKQKMYEFFRQRYGEDPNGFRQWSNGFFTKLGLNATQEKEYKEPSAIHITFRGLEEQNSFLNKFQSYNPIFSFNVLSQKHSLQLPAHFISHLKQLYYQSPHAEINNPQLTSLMINQMKNLQTLLGIIEKNNLRVRLDYANFLSKDLSNTSNYGSDLYDEQAASVYAISLRVYAEINRDNLSEYEYKNFNYAASILAAYDEMGNLKQSLKKDSKFLDHIVRLYHSSKAKHVNSSTLSDLPVQEQGHILSLIKQNTATMLFGDDSTPRFLPDSQMHSETDEMVFQGGGVATHSAIFRIIKVGILQNGQKAGPYDKPLFYEYYKIEDNLGDGCHEIDLVNKTCMGTYITKLSPFIMKAGQLVPLDINPYLQPQAYQQAMIGTLSELISVERQLIFYPEFDLNNNSTGPNNEEKEWLRLKELQRVLSGQPYPFPLVYYTQDPLDPSKRYQRSVFNQRNFFQEGGSCPIFSLKSLIASIIGLELTTLHNNFMQLHNGELHLFMIREKMNKLQFQITQFLRPPRPTQSPLQNQIAFFGRNLRGIDLLRNSSLQGAQWINSITIAIDPQDAAKRIFKFRCSDPKMCYIVANSIASTVPYLKVLVKGKELILDEEQVKSLCTKLNIVYDTFLNSLPFEGENYSSTLSL
;
A
#
# COMPACT_ATOMS: atom_id res chain seq x y z
N MET A 1 -5.59 -20.51 14.72
CA MET A 1 -4.57 -19.48 15.04
C MET A 1 -4.46 -18.52 13.87
N ASN A 2 -4.40 -17.21 14.13
CA ASN A 2 -4.17 -16.22 13.07
C ASN A 2 -2.76 -16.37 12.47
N PHE A 3 -2.48 -15.66 11.38
CA PHE A 3 -1.21 -15.78 10.64
C PHE A 3 0.01 -15.49 11.51
N LYS A 4 -0.07 -14.48 12.39
CA LYS A 4 1.04 -14.07 13.25
C LYS A 4 1.34 -15.10 14.33
N ASP A 5 0.32 -15.54 15.06
CA ASP A 5 0.45 -16.54 16.11
C ASP A 5 0.98 -17.86 15.54
N TRP A 6 0.54 -18.22 14.33
CA TRP A 6 1.06 -19.36 13.60
C TRP A 6 2.54 -19.19 13.21
N CYS A 7 2.95 -18.02 12.70
CA CYS A 7 4.36 -17.76 12.39
C CYS A 7 5.26 -17.86 13.63
N LEU A 8 4.78 -17.34 14.77
CA LEU A 8 5.47 -17.44 16.04
C LEU A 8 5.58 -18.88 16.53
N GLN A 9 4.50 -19.67 16.42
CA GLN A 9 4.49 -21.05 16.90
C GLN A 9 5.29 -22.00 16.00
N GLU A 10 5.17 -21.90 14.69
CA GLU A 10 5.83 -22.83 13.75
C GLU A 10 7.30 -22.49 13.50
N PHE A 11 7.64 -21.20 13.52
CA PHE A 11 8.95 -20.72 13.07
C PHE A 11 9.66 -19.83 14.08
N GLY A 12 9.04 -19.52 15.23
CA GLY A 12 9.63 -18.61 16.22
C GLY A 12 9.72 -17.16 15.75
N ILE A 13 9.00 -16.77 14.69
CA ILE A 13 9.02 -15.41 14.12
C ILE A 13 8.25 -14.46 15.04
N LEU A 14 8.91 -13.38 15.47
CA LEU A 14 8.31 -12.37 16.37
C LEU A 14 7.65 -11.22 15.63
N ASP A 15 8.33 -10.68 14.62
CA ASP A 15 7.89 -9.50 13.88
C ASP A 15 8.40 -9.51 12.43
N PHE A 16 7.70 -8.72 11.61
CA PHE A 16 8.11 -8.38 10.25
C PHE A 16 8.35 -6.88 10.17
N THR A 17 9.41 -6.47 9.49
CA THR A 17 9.65 -5.07 9.17
C THR A 17 10.10 -4.94 7.73
N GLU A 18 9.54 -3.97 7.02
CA GLU A 18 9.97 -3.60 5.68
C GLU A 18 11.45 -3.15 5.71
N GLY A 19 12.24 -3.63 4.76
CA GLY A 19 13.60 -3.14 4.54
C GLY A 19 13.60 -1.78 3.83
N LYS A 20 14.78 -1.21 3.65
CA LYS A 20 14.89 0.01 2.85
C LYS A 20 14.83 -0.31 1.35
N ILE A 21 13.95 0.37 0.61
CA ILE A 21 13.98 0.33 -0.86
C ILE A 21 15.22 1.07 -1.34
N GLN A 22 16.04 0.40 -2.12
CA GLN A 22 17.26 0.97 -2.67
C GLN A 22 16.95 1.78 -3.93
N ASN A 23 17.36 3.05 -3.95
CA ASN A 23 17.30 3.88 -5.14
C ASN A 23 18.37 3.40 -6.14
N ASN A 24 17.95 2.83 -7.26
CA ASN A 24 18.85 2.41 -8.32
C ASN A 24 18.52 3.10 -9.65
N VAL A 25 19.48 3.09 -10.57
CA VAL A 25 19.34 3.49 -11.96
C VAL A 25 19.47 2.24 -12.82
N PHE A 26 18.52 2.05 -13.72
CA PHE A 26 18.59 1.04 -14.75
C PHE A 26 19.00 1.67 -16.08
N ILE A 27 20.04 1.11 -16.68
CA ILE A 27 20.50 1.47 -18.03
C ILE A 27 20.24 0.25 -18.92
N PRO A 28 19.35 0.35 -19.92
CA PRO A 28 19.02 -0.77 -20.79
C PRO A 28 20.21 -1.18 -21.65
N ALA A 29 20.24 -2.44 -22.05
CA ALA A 29 21.17 -2.94 -23.06
C ALA A 29 20.87 -2.31 -24.43
N GLN A 30 21.91 -2.15 -25.25
CA GLN A 30 21.75 -1.91 -26.68
C GLN A 30 21.17 -3.17 -27.34
N PRO A 31 20.22 -3.03 -28.29
CA PRO A 31 19.72 -4.16 -29.07
C PRO A 31 20.88 -4.93 -29.70
N SER A 32 20.88 -6.25 -29.56
CA SER A 32 21.87 -7.15 -30.17
C SER A 32 23.32 -7.03 -29.68
N MET A 33 23.60 -6.29 -28.59
CA MET A 33 24.93 -6.25 -27.96
C MET A 33 24.97 -7.03 -26.65
N CYS A 34 26.07 -7.72 -26.40
CA CYS A 34 26.35 -8.31 -25.09
C CYS A 34 26.85 -7.22 -24.13
N ILE A 35 26.27 -7.15 -22.94
CA ILE A 35 26.78 -6.26 -21.88
C ILE A 35 28.13 -6.79 -21.42
N ASN A 36 29.16 -5.95 -21.46
CA ASN A 36 30.47 -6.32 -20.93
C ASN A 36 30.42 -6.31 -19.39
N TYR A 37 30.41 -7.50 -18.79
CA TYR A 37 30.22 -7.72 -17.36
C TYR A 37 31.50 -7.56 -16.52
N ILE A 38 32.66 -7.44 -17.16
CA ILE A 38 33.96 -7.39 -16.48
C ILE A 38 34.09 -6.05 -15.75
N GLY A 39 33.76 -6.03 -14.45
CA GLY A 39 33.89 -4.87 -13.55
C GLY A 39 32.57 -4.33 -13.00
N ILE A 40 31.40 -4.81 -13.45
CA ILE A 40 30.09 -4.28 -13.01
C ILE A 40 29.85 -4.51 -11.51
N ALA A 41 30.14 -5.72 -11.02
CA ALA A 41 30.02 -6.04 -9.60
C ALA A 41 31.02 -5.26 -8.73
N GLN A 42 32.19 -4.90 -9.28
CA GLN A 42 33.23 -4.15 -8.55
C GLN A 42 32.82 -2.69 -8.29
N ILE A 43 31.94 -2.13 -9.13
CA ILE A 43 31.32 -0.83 -8.91
C ILE A 43 29.95 -0.96 -8.21
N GLY A 44 29.60 -2.12 -7.66
CA GLY A 44 28.34 -2.33 -6.94
C GLY A 44 27.10 -2.39 -7.83
N GLY A 45 27.26 -2.53 -9.15
CA GLY A 45 26.16 -2.75 -10.08
C GLY A 45 25.84 -4.24 -10.28
N SER A 46 24.70 -4.52 -10.89
CA SER A 46 24.30 -5.86 -11.31
C SER A 46 23.76 -5.85 -12.75
N VAL A 47 23.78 -7.01 -13.41
CA VAL A 47 23.19 -7.18 -14.73
C VAL A 47 21.85 -7.90 -14.57
N ILE A 48 20.79 -7.32 -15.14
CA ILE A 48 19.54 -8.05 -15.33
C ILE A 48 19.51 -8.62 -16.74
N ASN A 49 19.21 -9.91 -16.82
CA ASN A 49 19.00 -10.62 -18.07
C ASN A 49 17.72 -11.46 -17.97
N SER A 50 16.58 -10.82 -18.24
CA SER A 50 15.25 -11.43 -18.23
C SER A 50 14.58 -11.26 -19.60
N LEU A 51 13.57 -12.09 -19.89
CA LEU A 51 12.82 -12.06 -21.17
C LEU A 51 12.28 -10.68 -21.57
N PHE A 52 12.02 -9.81 -20.60
CA PHE A 52 11.38 -8.50 -20.82
C PHE A 52 12.27 -7.31 -20.46
N LEU A 53 13.44 -7.57 -19.85
CA LEU A 53 14.34 -6.54 -19.37
C LEU A 53 15.77 -7.05 -19.46
N GLN A 54 16.61 -6.37 -20.23
CA GLN A 54 18.05 -6.63 -20.30
C GLN A 54 18.79 -5.31 -20.10
N GLY A 55 19.76 -5.27 -19.18
CA GLY A 55 20.48 -4.05 -18.86
C GLY A 55 21.29 -4.14 -17.58
N MET A 56 21.76 -2.98 -17.12
CA MET A 56 22.56 -2.82 -15.92
C MET A 56 21.78 -2.03 -14.88
N ILE A 57 21.85 -2.46 -13.62
CA ILE A 57 21.36 -1.73 -12.45
C ILE A 57 22.55 -1.22 -11.67
N ILE A 58 22.51 0.04 -11.27
CA ILE A 58 23.54 0.66 -10.43
C ILE A 58 22.86 1.43 -9.29
N PRO A 59 23.31 1.27 -8.02
CA PRO A 59 22.87 2.13 -6.93
C PRO A 59 23.06 3.61 -7.25
N PHE A 60 22.05 4.45 -6.97
CA PHE A 60 22.01 5.83 -7.44
C PHE A 60 23.15 6.69 -6.88
N ASN A 61 23.57 6.46 -5.64
CA ASN A 61 24.73 7.12 -5.04
C ASN A 61 26.02 6.79 -5.79
N ILE A 62 26.23 5.53 -6.14
CA ILE A 62 27.37 5.08 -6.94
C ILE A 62 27.28 5.65 -8.34
N TYR A 63 26.10 5.62 -8.96
CA TYR A 63 25.86 6.17 -10.28
C TYR A 63 26.24 7.66 -10.36
N ARG A 64 25.84 8.44 -9.35
CA ARG A 64 26.16 9.86 -9.24
C ARG A 64 27.66 10.09 -9.10
N GLN A 65 28.34 9.29 -8.27
CA GLN A 65 29.80 9.35 -8.14
C GLN A 65 30.51 8.98 -9.45
N LEU A 66 30.02 7.98 -10.17
CA LEU A 66 30.54 7.60 -11.48
C LEU A 66 30.38 8.75 -12.48
N LYS A 67 29.18 9.35 -12.59
CA LYS A 67 28.93 10.50 -13.46
C LYS A 67 29.79 11.71 -13.11
N GLN A 68 29.99 11.98 -11.83
CA GLN A 68 30.86 13.06 -11.37
C GLN A 68 32.32 12.81 -11.78
N LYS A 69 32.88 11.63 -11.51
CA LYS A 69 34.24 11.27 -11.93
C LYS A 69 34.41 11.32 -13.44
N MET A 70 33.40 10.85 -14.18
CA MET A 70 33.35 10.95 -15.64
C MET A 70 33.37 12.42 -16.10
N TYR A 71 32.63 13.30 -15.44
CA TYR A 71 32.59 14.73 -15.76
C TYR A 71 33.92 15.42 -15.44
N GLU A 72 34.53 15.13 -14.30
CA GLU A 72 35.85 15.65 -13.92
C GLU A 72 36.93 15.22 -14.93
N PHE A 73 36.93 13.95 -15.34
CA PHE A 73 37.83 13.45 -16.38
C PHE A 73 37.60 14.14 -17.74
N PHE A 74 36.33 14.31 -18.13
CA PHE A 74 35.98 15.01 -19.36
C PHE A 74 36.45 16.46 -19.32
N ARG A 75 36.15 17.18 -18.23
CA ARG A 75 36.51 18.58 -18.02
C ARG A 75 38.03 18.80 -18.11
N GLN A 76 38.82 17.92 -17.51
CA GLN A 76 40.29 17.99 -17.58
C GLN A 76 40.85 17.83 -18.99
N ARG A 77 40.16 17.04 -19.85
CA ARG A 77 40.67 16.68 -21.18
C ARG A 77 40.07 17.52 -22.32
N TYR A 78 38.86 18.01 -22.16
CA TYR A 78 38.06 18.62 -23.23
C TYR A 78 37.45 19.98 -22.86
N GLY A 79 37.61 20.45 -21.60
CA GLY A 79 37.05 21.71 -21.11
C GLY A 79 35.62 21.61 -20.58
N GLU A 80 35.03 22.75 -20.19
CA GLU A 80 33.66 22.83 -19.67
C GLU A 80 32.62 22.93 -20.80
N ASP A 81 32.21 21.78 -21.34
CA ASP A 81 31.09 21.69 -22.28
C ASP A 81 30.06 20.64 -21.81
N PRO A 82 28.91 21.06 -21.25
CA PRO A 82 27.85 20.14 -20.80
C PRO A 82 27.27 19.27 -21.92
N ASN A 83 27.15 19.80 -23.14
CA ASN A 83 26.59 19.07 -24.28
C ASN A 83 27.60 18.05 -24.82
N GLY A 84 28.88 18.46 -24.91
CA GLY A 84 30.00 17.57 -25.22
C GLY A 84 30.12 16.44 -24.21
N PHE A 85 29.97 16.73 -22.91
CA PHE A 85 29.98 15.70 -21.86
C PHE A 85 28.84 14.70 -22.04
N ARG A 86 27.63 15.15 -22.37
CA ARG A 86 26.48 14.26 -22.59
C ARG A 86 26.73 13.27 -23.72
N GLN A 87 27.23 13.75 -24.86
CA GLN A 87 27.57 12.89 -26.00
C GLN A 87 28.71 11.92 -25.66
N TRP A 88 29.75 12.41 -24.99
CA TRP A 88 30.88 11.59 -24.56
C TRP A 88 30.46 10.49 -23.58
N SER A 89 29.63 10.84 -22.58
CA SER A 89 29.08 9.88 -21.62
C SER A 89 28.21 8.84 -22.30
N ASN A 90 27.38 9.21 -23.27
CA ASN A 90 26.57 8.27 -24.04
C ASN A 90 27.47 7.30 -24.83
N GLY A 91 28.52 7.80 -25.47
CA GLY A 91 29.51 6.98 -26.17
C GLY A 91 30.25 6.01 -25.24
N PHE A 92 30.57 6.43 -24.01
CA PHE A 92 31.13 5.56 -22.97
C PHE A 92 30.20 4.39 -22.64
N PHE A 93 28.93 4.65 -22.35
CA PHE A 93 27.96 3.59 -22.04
C PHE A 93 27.66 2.70 -23.25
N THR A 94 27.62 3.26 -24.47
CA THR A 94 27.45 2.46 -25.70
C THR A 94 28.58 1.47 -25.91
N LYS A 95 29.84 1.82 -25.58
CA LYS A 95 30.97 0.89 -25.61
C LYS A 95 30.83 -0.27 -24.62
N LEU A 96 30.03 -0.10 -23.56
CA LEU A 96 29.70 -1.16 -22.60
C LEU A 96 28.50 -2.01 -23.05
N GLY A 97 27.93 -1.74 -24.22
CA GLY A 97 26.70 -2.38 -24.72
C GLY A 97 25.44 -1.82 -24.08
N LEU A 98 25.46 -0.58 -23.57
CA LEU A 98 24.35 0.06 -22.87
C LEU A 98 23.80 1.28 -23.62
N ASN A 99 22.52 1.56 -23.44
CA ASN A 99 21.84 2.72 -23.98
C ASN A 99 21.51 3.73 -22.86
N ALA A 100 22.47 4.60 -22.54
CA ALA A 100 22.29 5.66 -21.54
C ALA A 100 21.22 6.70 -21.90
N THR A 101 20.78 6.79 -23.17
CA THR A 101 19.69 7.70 -23.55
C THR A 101 18.32 7.25 -23.04
N GLN A 102 18.21 5.98 -22.64
CA GLN A 102 17.01 5.36 -22.09
C GLN A 102 17.19 4.96 -20.61
N GLU A 103 18.14 5.59 -19.91
CA GLU A 103 18.29 5.41 -18.47
C GLU A 103 16.98 5.78 -17.74
N LYS A 104 16.66 5.04 -16.68
CA LYS A 104 15.46 5.28 -15.87
C LYS A 104 15.68 4.89 -14.42
N GLU A 105 14.86 5.46 -13.54
CA GLU A 105 14.78 5.00 -12.16
C GLU A 105 14.36 3.53 -12.10
N TYR A 106 14.98 2.78 -11.19
CA TYR A 106 14.69 1.37 -10.97
C TYR A 106 14.68 1.06 -9.48
N LYS A 107 13.60 0.39 -9.05
CA LYS A 107 13.40 0.00 -7.66
C LYS A 107 12.77 -1.39 -7.62
N GLU A 108 13.35 -2.25 -6.79
CA GLU A 108 12.79 -3.55 -6.47
C GLU A 108 11.83 -3.43 -5.28
N PRO A 109 10.84 -4.33 -5.16
CA PRO A 109 10.07 -4.47 -3.93
C PRO A 109 10.99 -4.62 -2.71
N SER A 110 10.56 -4.06 -1.59
CA SER A 110 11.40 -4.04 -0.40
C SER A 110 11.65 -5.47 0.14
N ALA A 111 12.88 -5.72 0.57
CA ALA A 111 13.19 -6.91 1.35
C ALA A 111 12.42 -6.90 2.69
N ILE A 112 12.28 -8.06 3.31
CA ILE A 112 11.59 -8.20 4.59
C ILE A 112 12.60 -8.61 5.65
N HIS A 113 12.65 -7.87 6.75
CA HIS A 113 13.38 -8.23 7.95
C HIS A 113 12.48 -9.01 8.88
N ILE A 114 13.01 -10.13 9.39
CA ILE A 114 12.32 -11.00 10.34
C ILE A 114 13.19 -11.14 11.59
N THR A 115 12.60 -10.95 12.78
CA THR A 115 13.27 -11.29 14.05
C THR A 115 12.68 -12.54 14.68
N PHE A 116 13.47 -13.19 15.53
CA PHE A 116 13.17 -14.51 16.07
C PHE A 116 13.21 -14.51 17.60
N ARG A 117 12.47 -15.44 18.22
CA ARG A 117 12.47 -15.66 19.67
C ARG A 117 13.85 -16.01 20.21
N GLY A 118 14.61 -16.80 19.46
CA GLY A 118 15.93 -17.27 19.84
C GLY A 118 16.77 -17.68 18.63
N LEU A 119 18.06 -17.91 18.89
CA LEU A 119 19.02 -18.36 17.89
C LEU A 119 18.71 -19.77 17.36
N GLU A 120 18.10 -20.62 18.19
CA GLU A 120 17.75 -21.99 17.79
C GLU A 120 16.68 -21.99 16.70
N GLU A 121 15.59 -21.24 16.90
CA GLU A 121 14.53 -21.09 15.90
C GLU A 121 15.05 -20.40 14.64
N GLN A 122 15.91 -19.38 14.79
CA GLN A 122 16.55 -18.72 13.66
C GLN A 122 17.39 -19.70 12.81
N ASN A 123 18.20 -20.55 13.45
CA ASN A 123 19.02 -21.55 12.76
C ASN A 123 18.17 -22.63 12.08
N SER A 124 17.12 -23.11 12.75
CA SER A 124 16.15 -24.05 12.17
C SER A 124 15.46 -23.45 10.94
N PHE A 125 15.06 -22.18 11.03
CA PHE A 125 14.46 -21.44 9.94
C PHE A 125 15.41 -21.29 8.74
N LEU A 126 16.68 -20.93 8.98
CA LEU A 126 17.71 -20.81 7.93
C LEU A 126 17.87 -22.11 7.14
N ASN A 127 17.93 -23.25 7.85
CA ASN A 127 18.06 -24.56 7.21
C ASN A 127 16.84 -24.88 6.33
N LYS A 128 15.64 -24.57 6.82
CA LYS A 128 14.38 -24.84 6.10
C LYS A 128 14.20 -23.94 4.87
N PHE A 129 14.60 -22.67 4.95
CA PHE A 129 14.37 -21.67 3.91
C PHE A 129 15.65 -21.20 3.20
N GLN A 130 16.71 -22.02 3.21
CA GLN A 130 18.01 -21.71 2.60
C GLN A 130 17.92 -21.28 1.13
N SER A 131 16.93 -21.80 0.38
CA SER A 131 16.72 -21.49 -1.04
C SER A 131 16.36 -20.03 -1.30
N TYR A 132 15.90 -19.30 -0.28
CA TYR A 132 15.63 -17.86 -0.36
C TYR A 132 16.86 -16.98 -0.13
N ASN A 133 18.03 -17.59 0.11
CA ASN A 133 19.29 -16.92 0.43
C ASN A 133 19.13 -15.85 1.54
N PRO A 134 18.62 -16.22 2.73
CA PRO A 134 18.47 -15.29 3.85
C PRO A 134 19.82 -14.68 4.25
N ILE A 135 19.82 -13.37 4.53
CA ILE A 135 21.02 -12.61 4.89
C ILE A 135 20.90 -12.13 6.34
N PHE A 136 21.91 -12.41 7.17
CA PHE A 136 22.00 -11.81 8.51
C PHE A 136 22.18 -10.30 8.39
N SER A 137 21.31 -9.54 9.04
CA SER A 137 21.29 -8.08 8.94
C SER A 137 20.91 -7.44 10.28
N PHE A 138 21.09 -6.13 10.40
CA PHE A 138 20.63 -5.33 11.53
C PHE A 138 19.49 -4.42 11.07
N ASN A 139 18.30 -4.63 11.63
CA ASN A 139 17.14 -3.81 11.32
C ASN A 139 17.21 -2.51 12.13
N VAL A 140 17.56 -1.41 11.46
CA VAL A 140 17.73 -0.09 12.07
C VAL A 140 16.43 0.53 12.61
N LEU A 141 15.26 0.08 12.14
CA LEU A 141 13.97 0.58 12.65
C LEU A 141 13.63 -0.05 14.00
N SER A 142 13.86 -1.37 14.14
CA SER A 142 13.60 -2.09 15.40
C SER A 142 14.80 -2.14 16.35
N GLN A 143 15.99 -1.73 15.88
CA GLN A 143 17.27 -1.82 16.60
C GLN A 143 17.60 -3.27 17.03
N LYS A 144 17.26 -4.24 16.19
CA LYS A 144 17.46 -5.68 16.45
C LYS A 144 18.19 -6.37 15.30
N HIS A 145 18.93 -7.42 15.63
CA HIS A 145 19.40 -8.38 14.63
C HIS A 145 18.22 -9.09 13.98
N SER A 146 18.30 -9.30 12.67
CA SER A 146 17.22 -9.84 11.85
C SER A 146 17.77 -10.70 10.71
N LEU A 147 16.91 -11.51 10.12
CA LEU A 147 17.17 -12.10 8.81
C LEU A 147 16.44 -11.29 7.74
N GLN A 148 17.20 -10.83 6.75
CA GLN A 148 16.67 -10.19 5.56
C GLN A 148 16.36 -11.25 4.50
N LEU A 149 15.15 -11.19 3.96
CA LEU A 149 14.61 -12.10 2.95
C LEU A 149 14.01 -11.31 1.78
N PRO A 150 13.88 -11.91 0.59
CA PRO A 150 13.28 -11.24 -0.55
C PRO A 150 11.78 -10.98 -0.35
N ALA A 151 11.26 -9.93 -1.00
CA ALA A 151 9.88 -9.48 -0.83
C ALA A 151 8.80 -10.57 -1.02
N HIS A 152 9.00 -11.48 -1.98
CA HIS A 152 8.03 -12.52 -2.30
C HIS A 152 7.95 -13.64 -1.23
N PHE A 153 8.83 -13.63 -0.23
CA PHE A 153 8.83 -14.61 0.86
C PHE A 153 7.55 -14.58 1.70
N ILE A 154 6.96 -13.40 1.94
CA ILE A 154 5.69 -13.27 2.68
C ILE A 154 4.56 -14.03 1.99
N SER A 155 4.50 -13.98 0.65
CA SER A 155 3.50 -14.73 -0.11
C SER A 155 3.65 -16.24 0.08
N HIS A 156 4.89 -16.75 0.14
CA HIS A 156 5.15 -18.16 0.42
C HIS A 156 4.75 -18.54 1.85
N LEU A 157 5.09 -17.74 2.86
CA LEU A 157 4.64 -17.96 4.24
C LEU A 157 3.11 -18.01 4.34
N LYS A 158 2.41 -17.11 3.66
CA LYS A 158 0.95 -17.14 3.60
C LYS A 158 0.44 -18.43 2.98
N GLN A 159 1.02 -18.90 1.87
CA GLN A 159 0.64 -20.19 1.27
C GLN A 159 0.80 -21.36 2.24
N LEU A 160 1.92 -21.41 2.98
CA LEU A 160 2.14 -22.43 4.01
C LEU A 160 1.11 -22.33 5.15
N TYR A 161 0.77 -21.11 5.58
CA TYR A 161 -0.30 -20.89 6.56
C TYR A 161 -1.64 -21.45 6.06
N TYR A 162 -2.02 -21.18 4.81
CA TYR A 162 -3.27 -21.71 4.23
C TYR A 162 -3.31 -23.25 4.13
N GLN A 163 -2.17 -23.92 4.18
CA GLN A 163 -2.05 -25.38 4.16
C GLN A 163 -1.95 -25.99 5.56
N SER A 164 -1.67 -25.18 6.58
CA SER A 164 -1.50 -25.63 7.95
C SER A 164 -2.82 -26.07 8.55
N PRO A 165 -2.90 -27.24 9.22
CA PRO A 165 -4.12 -27.66 9.93
C PRO A 165 -4.47 -26.72 11.10
N HIS A 166 -3.50 -26.00 11.65
CA HIS A 166 -3.68 -25.11 12.80
C HIS A 166 -4.10 -23.68 12.43
N ALA A 167 -4.23 -23.38 11.14
CA ALA A 167 -4.62 -22.07 10.64
C ALA A 167 -6.10 -21.78 10.96
N GLU A 168 -6.39 -20.54 11.36
CA GLU A 168 -7.74 -20.08 11.72
C GLU A 168 -8.74 -20.26 10.59
N ILE A 169 -8.27 -20.17 9.34
CA ILE A 169 -9.10 -20.31 8.16
C ILE A 169 -9.80 -21.68 8.05
N ASN A 170 -9.23 -22.72 8.67
CA ASN A 170 -9.84 -24.05 8.65
C ASN A 170 -11.04 -24.14 9.59
N ASN A 171 -11.20 -23.17 10.51
CA ASN A 171 -12.35 -23.13 11.38
C ASN A 171 -13.58 -22.68 10.58
N PRO A 172 -14.75 -23.35 10.78
CA PRO A 172 -15.96 -22.99 10.09
C PRO A 172 -16.39 -21.56 10.47
N GLN A 173 -16.55 -20.71 9.46
CA GLN A 173 -17.04 -19.35 9.64
C GLN A 173 -18.58 -19.32 9.67
N LEU A 174 -19.14 -18.36 10.41
CA LEU A 174 -20.57 -18.10 10.38
C LEU A 174 -21.00 -17.68 8.97
N THR A 175 -22.05 -18.31 8.45
CA THR A 175 -22.61 -18.03 7.12
C THR A 175 -22.96 -16.55 6.93
N SER A 176 -23.48 -15.89 7.97
CA SER A 176 -23.78 -14.46 7.95
C SER A 176 -22.54 -13.59 7.73
N LEU A 177 -21.40 -13.96 8.31
CA LEU A 177 -20.13 -13.26 8.13
C LEU A 177 -19.60 -13.42 6.71
N MET A 178 -19.67 -14.64 6.15
CA MET A 178 -19.29 -14.91 4.77
C MET A 178 -20.16 -14.15 3.76
N ILE A 179 -21.48 -14.08 3.99
CA ILE A 179 -22.41 -13.31 3.16
C ILE A 179 -22.08 -11.82 3.20
N ASN A 180 -21.84 -11.26 4.40
CA ASN A 180 -21.45 -9.86 4.54
C ASN A 180 -20.13 -9.55 3.85
N GLN A 181 -19.12 -10.42 4.02
CA GLN A 181 -17.83 -10.28 3.34
C GLN A 181 -17.99 -10.29 1.82
N MET A 182 -18.82 -11.21 1.29
CA MET A 182 -19.10 -11.28 -0.14
C MET A 182 -19.77 -10.00 -0.66
N LYS A 183 -20.73 -9.44 0.09
CA LYS A 183 -21.37 -8.15 -0.24
C LYS A 183 -20.34 -7.01 -0.25
N ASN A 184 -19.47 -6.94 0.75
CA ASN A 184 -18.41 -5.92 0.81
C ASN A 184 -17.46 -6.01 -0.39
N LEU A 185 -17.03 -7.23 -0.76
CA LEU A 185 -16.17 -7.47 -1.93
C LEU A 185 -16.86 -7.07 -3.24
N GLN A 186 -18.16 -7.37 -3.40
CA GLN A 186 -18.96 -6.94 -4.55
C GLN A 186 -19.04 -5.40 -4.63
N THR A 187 -19.27 -4.73 -3.50
CA THR A 187 -19.28 -3.26 -3.43
C THR A 187 -17.91 -2.68 -3.80
N LEU A 188 -16.82 -3.24 -3.28
CA LEU A 188 -15.46 -2.81 -3.61
C LEU A 188 -15.16 -2.97 -5.10
N LEU A 189 -15.51 -4.13 -5.67
CA LEU A 189 -15.34 -4.40 -7.10
C LEU A 189 -16.11 -3.37 -7.95
N GLY A 190 -17.37 -3.14 -7.61
CA GLY A 190 -18.22 -2.15 -8.29
C GLY A 190 -17.67 -0.72 -8.19
N ILE A 191 -17.09 -0.33 -7.04
CA ILE A 191 -16.45 0.99 -6.89
C ILE A 191 -15.22 1.11 -7.80
N ILE A 192 -14.37 0.09 -7.87
CA ILE A 192 -13.15 0.11 -8.68
C ILE A 192 -13.50 0.17 -10.17
N GLU A 193 -14.45 -0.66 -10.61
CA GLU A 193 -14.88 -0.73 -12.01
C GLU A 193 -15.64 0.54 -12.44
N LYS A 194 -16.65 0.99 -11.67
CA LYS A 194 -17.45 2.18 -11.99
C LYS A 194 -16.62 3.46 -12.11
N ASN A 195 -15.58 3.59 -11.27
CA ASN A 195 -14.72 4.78 -11.25
C ASN A 195 -13.41 4.60 -12.03
N ASN A 196 -13.26 3.51 -12.78
CA ASN A 196 -12.06 3.19 -13.57
C ASN A 196 -10.75 3.30 -12.76
N LEU A 197 -10.75 2.84 -11.50
CA LEU A 197 -9.63 3.05 -10.57
C LEU A 197 -8.47 2.05 -10.77
N ARG A 198 -8.59 1.11 -11.72
CA ARG A 198 -7.54 0.14 -12.07
C ARG A 198 -6.20 0.80 -12.38
N VAL A 199 -6.20 1.81 -13.25
CA VAL A 199 -4.97 2.52 -13.65
C VAL A 199 -4.34 3.22 -12.44
N ARG A 200 -5.16 3.77 -11.54
CA ARG A 200 -4.66 4.41 -10.34
C ARG A 200 -4.07 3.40 -9.35
N LEU A 201 -4.61 2.17 -9.27
CA LEU A 201 -4.00 1.06 -8.53
C LEU A 201 -2.66 0.63 -9.14
N ASP A 202 -2.51 0.67 -10.47
CA ASP A 202 -1.20 0.47 -11.10
C ASP A 202 -0.21 1.54 -10.63
N TYR A 203 -0.62 2.82 -10.61
CA TYR A 203 0.23 3.91 -10.10
C TYR A 203 0.57 3.74 -8.61
N ALA A 204 -0.37 3.28 -7.79
CA ALA A 204 -0.08 3.00 -6.39
C ALA A 204 0.91 1.83 -6.23
N ASN A 205 0.87 0.81 -7.09
CA ASN A 205 1.92 -0.22 -7.14
C ASN A 205 3.29 0.40 -7.44
N PHE A 206 3.38 1.27 -8.46
CA PHE A 206 4.63 1.98 -8.80
C PHE A 206 5.15 2.83 -7.65
N LEU A 207 4.28 3.68 -7.07
CA LEU A 207 4.65 4.57 -5.97
C LEU A 207 4.96 3.81 -4.68
N SER A 208 4.32 2.66 -4.41
CA SER A 208 4.64 1.85 -3.23
C SER A 208 6.06 1.25 -3.26
N LYS A 209 6.67 1.18 -4.46
CA LYS A 209 8.09 0.88 -4.67
C LYS A 209 8.97 2.12 -4.60
N ASP A 210 8.44 3.21 -4.06
CA ASP A 210 9.10 4.50 -3.87
C ASP A 210 9.52 5.18 -5.18
N LEU A 211 8.98 4.84 -6.34
CA LEU A 211 9.32 5.52 -7.60
C LEU A 211 8.86 6.98 -7.60
N SER A 212 9.55 7.83 -8.36
CA SER A 212 9.20 9.25 -8.52
C SER A 212 7.85 9.43 -9.21
N ASN A 213 7.04 10.34 -8.66
CA ASN A 213 5.74 10.74 -9.20
C ASN A 213 5.94 11.74 -10.35
N THR A 214 6.24 11.24 -11.55
CA THR A 214 6.40 12.10 -12.73
C THR A 214 5.69 11.49 -13.94
N SER A 215 5.23 12.35 -14.84
CA SER A 215 4.64 11.96 -16.12
C SER A 215 5.58 11.11 -16.98
N ASN A 216 6.90 11.29 -16.85
CA ASN A 216 7.93 10.50 -17.55
C ASN A 216 7.89 9.01 -17.19
N TYR A 217 7.41 8.66 -15.99
CA TYR A 217 7.21 7.28 -15.55
C TYR A 217 5.76 6.82 -15.65
N GLY A 218 4.91 7.63 -16.29
CA GLY A 218 3.50 7.32 -16.55
C GLY A 218 2.59 7.45 -15.32
N SER A 219 3.08 7.99 -14.19
CA SER A 219 2.30 8.17 -12.96
C SER A 219 2.36 9.62 -12.51
N ASP A 220 1.24 10.33 -12.63
CA ASP A 220 1.00 11.62 -11.97
C ASP A 220 -0.22 11.46 -11.06
N LEU A 221 0.03 11.07 -9.81
CA LEU A 221 -0.98 10.96 -8.78
C LEU A 221 -0.95 12.19 -7.87
N TYR A 222 -2.01 12.99 -7.94
CA TYR A 222 -2.29 14.04 -6.96
C TYR A 222 -2.62 13.43 -5.58
N ASP A 223 -2.41 14.18 -4.50
CA ASP A 223 -2.64 13.71 -3.12
C ASP A 223 -4.05 13.13 -2.91
N GLU A 224 -5.09 13.77 -3.45
CA GLU A 224 -6.46 13.27 -3.34
C GLU A 224 -6.65 11.89 -4.00
N GLN A 225 -5.91 11.61 -5.06
CA GLN A 225 -5.93 10.35 -5.78
C GLN A 225 -5.11 9.30 -5.04
N ALA A 226 -3.93 9.67 -4.54
CA ALA A 226 -3.09 8.82 -3.71
C ALA A 226 -3.85 8.33 -2.47
N ALA A 227 -4.48 9.24 -1.71
CA ALA A 227 -5.30 8.89 -0.55
C ALA A 227 -6.44 7.92 -0.92
N SER A 228 -7.12 8.16 -2.05
CA SER A 228 -8.21 7.30 -2.52
C SER A 228 -7.75 5.87 -2.81
N VAL A 229 -6.65 5.72 -3.53
CA VAL A 229 -6.18 4.41 -4.01
C VAL A 229 -5.58 3.62 -2.86
N TYR A 230 -4.86 4.28 -1.97
CA TYR A 230 -4.32 3.65 -0.77
C TYR A 230 -5.44 3.16 0.15
N ALA A 231 -6.51 3.96 0.33
CA ALA A 231 -7.71 3.54 1.06
C ALA A 231 -8.36 2.29 0.44
N ILE A 232 -8.48 2.24 -0.89
CA ILE A 232 -9.01 1.09 -1.60
C ILE A 232 -8.13 -0.13 -1.40
N SER A 233 -6.81 0.02 -1.55
CA SER A 233 -5.87 -1.09 -1.37
C SER A 233 -5.93 -1.66 0.04
N LEU A 234 -6.02 -0.81 1.08
CA LEU A 234 -6.22 -1.26 2.47
C LEU A 234 -7.51 -2.06 2.64
N ARG A 235 -8.63 -1.59 2.08
CA ARG A 235 -9.92 -2.30 2.15
C ARG A 235 -9.87 -3.64 1.41
N VAL A 236 -9.27 -3.67 0.22
CA VAL A 236 -9.08 -4.92 -0.53
C VAL A 236 -8.23 -5.89 0.28
N TYR A 237 -7.10 -5.44 0.82
CA TYR A 237 -6.23 -6.27 1.65
C TYR A 237 -6.97 -6.82 2.88
N ALA A 238 -7.74 -5.99 3.58
CA ALA A 238 -8.52 -6.38 4.75
C ALA A 238 -9.58 -7.43 4.41
N GLU A 239 -10.31 -7.25 3.31
CA GLU A 239 -11.39 -8.17 2.92
C GLU A 239 -10.86 -9.51 2.38
N ILE A 240 -9.79 -9.51 1.56
CA ILE A 240 -9.25 -10.77 1.02
C ILE A 240 -8.56 -11.61 2.12
N ASN A 241 -8.02 -10.96 3.16
CA ASN A 241 -7.37 -11.60 4.31
C ASN A 241 -8.25 -11.62 5.59
N ARG A 242 -9.56 -11.40 5.49
CA ARG A 242 -10.44 -11.28 6.68
C ARG A 242 -10.33 -12.45 7.66
N ASP A 243 -10.08 -13.64 7.13
CA ASP A 243 -9.88 -14.94 7.77
C ASP A 243 -8.51 -15.11 8.43
N ASN A 244 -7.54 -14.27 8.08
CA ASN A 244 -6.18 -14.29 8.63
C ASN A 244 -5.96 -13.20 9.68
N LEU A 245 -6.85 -12.20 9.72
CA LEU A 245 -6.78 -11.03 10.58
C LEU A 245 -7.65 -11.24 11.82
N SER A 246 -7.11 -10.90 12.99
CA SER A 246 -7.91 -10.67 14.19
C SER A 246 -8.95 -9.56 13.94
N GLU A 247 -10.01 -9.55 14.76
CA GLU A 247 -11.02 -8.50 14.65
C GLU A 247 -10.44 -7.10 14.85
N TYR A 248 -9.46 -6.97 15.75
CA TYR A 248 -8.74 -5.72 16.00
C TYR A 248 -7.98 -5.25 14.76
N GLU A 249 -7.19 -6.13 14.12
CA GLU A 249 -6.44 -5.80 12.91
C GLU A 249 -7.37 -5.42 11.75
N TYR A 250 -8.45 -6.18 11.53
CA TYR A 250 -9.45 -5.87 10.51
C TYR A 250 -10.09 -4.49 10.73
N LYS A 251 -10.45 -4.16 11.98
CA LYS A 251 -10.97 -2.83 12.33
C LYS A 251 -9.93 -1.73 12.11
N ASN A 252 -8.64 -1.99 12.38
CA ASN A 252 -7.56 -1.03 12.14
C ASN A 252 -7.38 -0.72 10.66
N PHE A 253 -7.40 -1.73 9.79
CA PHE A 253 -7.33 -1.51 8.33
C PHE A 253 -8.49 -0.66 7.81
N ASN A 254 -9.72 -0.97 8.23
CA ASN A 254 -10.90 -0.22 7.79
C ASN A 254 -10.89 1.21 8.31
N TYR A 255 -10.50 1.41 9.57
CA TYR A 255 -10.36 2.74 10.14
C TYR A 255 -9.29 3.57 9.42
N ALA A 256 -8.11 2.98 9.16
CA ALA A 256 -7.05 3.65 8.42
C ALA A 256 -7.50 4.03 6.99
N ALA A 257 -8.28 3.15 6.33
CA ALA A 257 -8.89 3.47 5.05
C ALA A 257 -9.90 4.63 5.14
N SER A 258 -10.72 4.71 6.20
CA SER A 258 -11.65 5.82 6.42
C SER A 258 -10.94 7.15 6.67
N ILE A 259 -9.83 7.15 7.43
CA ILE A 259 -8.99 8.35 7.63
C ILE A 259 -8.47 8.89 6.30
N LEU A 260 -8.12 8.01 5.36
CA LEU A 260 -7.70 8.40 4.02
C LEU A 260 -8.85 8.88 3.14
N ALA A 261 -9.94 8.11 3.06
CA ALA A 261 -11.12 8.42 2.25
C ALA A 261 -12.41 7.79 2.81
N ALA A 262 -13.24 8.61 3.46
CA ALA A 262 -14.50 8.19 4.07
C ALA A 262 -15.71 8.54 3.20
N TYR A 263 -16.47 7.53 2.77
CA TYR A 263 -17.71 7.69 2.01
C TYR A 263 -18.89 7.14 2.79
N ASP A 264 -19.95 7.92 2.96
CA ASP A 264 -21.20 7.42 3.53
C ASP A 264 -21.97 6.51 2.55
N GLU A 265 -23.08 5.93 3.00
CA GLU A 265 -23.92 5.05 2.20
C GLU A 265 -24.50 5.72 0.95
N MET A 266 -24.63 7.05 0.97
CA MET A 266 -25.07 7.87 -0.17
C MET A 266 -23.92 8.25 -1.11
N GLY A 267 -22.67 7.91 -0.76
CA GLY A 267 -21.47 8.22 -1.52
C GLY A 267 -20.91 9.62 -1.27
N ASN A 268 -21.35 10.33 -0.23
CA ASN A 268 -20.82 11.64 0.12
C ASN A 268 -19.50 11.50 0.89
N LEU A 269 -18.54 12.34 0.53
CA LEU A 269 -17.22 12.38 1.17
C LEU A 269 -17.30 13.05 2.55
N LYS A 270 -17.02 12.28 3.60
CA LYS A 270 -16.90 12.77 4.98
C LYS A 270 -15.49 13.30 5.27
N GLN A 271 -15.27 13.79 6.49
CA GLN A 271 -13.95 14.25 6.92
C GLN A 271 -12.94 13.10 6.72
N SER A 272 -11.87 13.39 5.99
CA SER A 272 -10.80 12.47 5.62
C SER A 272 -9.70 13.26 4.93
N LEU A 273 -8.51 12.66 4.80
CA LEU A 273 -7.38 13.28 4.10
C LEU A 273 -7.73 13.64 2.65
N LYS A 274 -8.50 12.80 1.95
CA LYS A 274 -8.98 13.11 0.59
C LYS A 274 -9.78 14.41 0.53
N LYS A 275 -10.67 14.64 1.50
CA LYS A 275 -11.48 15.87 1.56
C LYS A 275 -10.58 17.08 1.80
N ASP A 276 -9.56 16.89 2.63
CA ASP A 276 -8.55 17.88 2.96
C ASP A 276 -7.69 18.28 1.75
N SER A 277 -7.13 17.29 1.05
CA SER A 277 -6.33 17.50 -0.17
C SER A 277 -7.11 18.23 -1.26
N LYS A 278 -8.41 17.93 -1.42
CA LYS A 278 -9.29 18.66 -2.35
C LYS A 278 -9.42 20.14 -2.01
N PHE A 279 -9.55 20.45 -0.73
CA PHE A 279 -9.61 21.82 -0.27
C PHE A 279 -8.29 22.55 -0.51
N LEU A 280 -7.15 21.91 -0.20
CA LEU A 280 -5.82 22.48 -0.44
C LEU A 280 -5.57 22.77 -1.91
N ASP A 281 -5.81 21.80 -2.77
CA ASP A 281 -5.65 21.95 -4.21
C ASP A 281 -6.53 23.08 -4.76
N HIS A 282 -7.76 23.24 -4.25
CA HIS A 282 -8.62 24.36 -4.61
C HIS A 282 -8.01 25.72 -4.22
N ILE A 283 -7.56 25.90 -2.97
CA ILE A 283 -6.99 27.18 -2.52
C ILE A 283 -5.65 27.50 -3.18
N VAL A 284 -4.82 26.48 -3.45
CA VAL A 284 -3.54 26.62 -4.17
C VAL A 284 -3.78 27.06 -5.60
N ARG A 285 -4.75 26.46 -6.31
CA ARG A 285 -5.12 26.88 -7.66
C ARG A 285 -5.66 28.30 -7.70
N LEU A 286 -6.46 28.71 -6.71
CA LEU A 286 -6.92 30.09 -6.58
C LEU A 286 -5.74 31.05 -6.39
N TYR A 287 -4.85 30.77 -5.44
CA TYR A 287 -3.67 31.59 -5.17
C TYR A 287 -2.77 31.75 -6.40
N HIS A 288 -2.43 30.66 -7.10
CA HIS A 288 -1.60 30.75 -8.31
C HIS A 288 -2.30 31.47 -9.47
N SER A 289 -3.61 31.28 -9.64
CA SER A 289 -4.39 32.00 -10.65
C SER A 289 -4.39 33.51 -10.38
N SER A 290 -4.45 33.90 -9.10
CA SER A 290 -4.33 35.28 -8.64
C SER A 290 -2.93 35.85 -8.86
N LYS A 291 -1.88 35.14 -8.43
CA LYS A 291 -0.46 35.53 -8.60
C LYS A 291 -0.11 35.73 -10.08
N ALA A 292 -0.61 34.87 -10.97
CA ALA A 292 -0.40 34.98 -12.41
C ALA A 292 -1.02 36.26 -13.03
N LYS A 293 -2.10 36.80 -12.46
CA LYS A 293 -2.71 38.07 -12.90
C LYS A 293 -1.96 39.29 -12.39
N HIS A 294 -1.27 39.17 -11.26
CA HIS A 294 -0.61 40.27 -10.56
C HIS A 294 0.88 39.97 -10.40
N VAL A 295 1.64 40.02 -11.50
CA VAL A 295 3.04 39.54 -11.64
C VAL A 295 4.01 40.09 -10.58
N ASN A 296 3.73 41.26 -9.98
CA ASN A 296 4.55 41.85 -8.92
C ASN A 296 4.24 41.30 -7.51
N SER A 297 3.26 40.41 -7.37
CA SER A 297 2.84 39.86 -6.08
C SER A 297 3.69 38.65 -5.73
N SER A 298 4.52 38.78 -4.69
CA SER A 298 5.37 37.69 -4.21
C SER A 298 4.70 36.88 -3.10
N THR A 299 3.90 37.54 -2.26
CA THR A 299 3.25 36.98 -1.07
C THR A 299 1.72 37.02 -1.16
N LEU A 300 1.04 36.29 -0.27
CA LEU A 300 -0.43 36.39 -0.13
C LEU A 300 -0.86 37.82 0.24
N SER A 301 -0.04 38.53 1.01
CA SER A 301 -0.29 39.93 1.39
C SER A 301 -0.07 40.94 0.25
N ASP A 302 0.61 40.55 -0.82
CA ASP A 302 0.83 41.43 -1.98
C ASP A 302 -0.36 41.42 -2.96
N LEU A 303 -1.26 40.43 -2.84
CA LEU A 303 -2.45 40.34 -3.70
C LEU A 303 -3.46 41.46 -3.39
N PRO A 304 -4.35 41.81 -4.33
CA PRO A 304 -5.44 42.75 -4.06
C PRO A 304 -6.25 42.31 -2.84
N VAL A 305 -6.65 43.27 -2.00
CA VAL A 305 -7.38 43.04 -0.73
C VAL A 305 -8.58 42.10 -0.89
N GLN A 306 -9.28 42.16 -2.03
CA GLN A 306 -10.41 41.28 -2.33
C GLN A 306 -9.99 39.81 -2.50
N GLU A 307 -8.90 39.56 -3.23
CA GLU A 307 -8.39 38.20 -3.49
C GLU A 307 -7.75 37.61 -2.22
N GLN A 308 -6.95 38.41 -1.52
CA GLN A 308 -6.39 38.06 -0.21
C GLN A 308 -7.51 37.71 0.78
N GLY A 309 -8.50 38.60 0.91
CA GLY A 309 -9.65 38.41 1.80
C GLY A 309 -10.46 37.16 1.45
N HIS A 310 -10.64 36.87 0.15
CA HIS A 310 -11.31 35.67 -0.30
C HIS A 310 -10.57 34.39 0.14
N ILE A 311 -9.28 34.26 -0.16
CA ILE A 311 -8.48 33.08 0.22
C ILE A 311 -8.46 32.89 1.74
N LEU A 312 -8.20 33.96 2.51
CA LEU A 312 -8.17 33.89 3.98
C LEU A 312 -9.54 33.54 4.56
N SER A 313 -10.63 34.03 3.98
CA SER A 313 -11.98 33.67 4.41
C SER A 313 -12.29 32.19 4.16
N LEU A 314 -11.85 31.61 3.03
CA LEU A 314 -12.01 30.18 2.75
C LEU A 314 -11.24 29.32 3.76
N ILE A 315 -10.00 29.69 4.09
CA ILE A 315 -9.20 29.00 5.12
C ILE A 315 -9.90 29.08 6.47
N LYS A 316 -10.40 30.26 6.86
CA LYS A 316 -11.13 30.45 8.13
C LYS A 316 -12.42 29.64 8.18
N GLN A 317 -13.20 29.63 7.10
CA GLN A 317 -14.44 28.85 6.99
C GLN A 317 -14.15 27.36 7.08
N ASN A 318 -13.17 26.85 6.33
CA ASN A 318 -12.77 25.44 6.41
C ASN A 318 -12.32 25.04 7.83
N THR A 319 -11.48 25.87 8.45
CA THR A 319 -11.00 25.66 9.82
C THR A 319 -12.18 25.62 10.81
N ALA A 320 -13.10 26.57 10.71
CA ALA A 320 -14.30 26.59 11.55
C ALA A 320 -15.17 25.34 11.33
N THR A 321 -15.41 24.93 10.09
CA THR A 321 -16.17 23.71 9.77
C THR A 321 -15.50 22.44 10.29
N MET A 322 -14.16 22.39 10.35
CA MET A 322 -13.44 21.24 10.90
C MET A 322 -13.49 21.20 12.43
N LEU A 323 -13.35 22.36 13.08
CA LEU A 323 -13.35 22.48 14.54
C LEU A 323 -14.76 22.37 15.14
N PHE A 324 -15.72 23.16 14.64
CA PHE A 324 -17.05 23.29 15.22
C PHE A 324 -18.08 22.34 14.59
N GLY A 325 -17.93 22.02 13.31
CA GLY A 325 -18.97 21.29 12.57
C GLY A 325 -20.12 22.20 12.15
N ASP A 326 -21.31 21.63 12.08
CA ASP A 326 -22.55 22.35 11.78
C ASP A 326 -23.32 22.62 13.10
N ASP A 327 -24.24 23.59 13.11
CA ASP A 327 -24.93 24.07 14.33
C ASP A 327 -25.65 22.98 15.15
N SER A 328 -25.96 21.83 14.54
CA SER A 328 -26.66 20.70 15.17
C SER A 328 -25.75 19.68 15.85
N THR A 329 -24.47 19.59 15.49
CA THR A 329 -23.56 18.56 16.02
C THR A 329 -22.12 19.08 16.11
N PRO A 330 -21.55 19.22 17.34
CA PRO A 330 -20.16 19.62 17.52
C PRO A 330 -19.21 18.61 16.88
N ARG A 331 -18.32 19.04 15.97
CA ARG A 331 -17.43 18.13 15.24
C ARG A 331 -16.23 17.67 16.06
N PHE A 332 -15.23 18.53 16.23
CA PHE A 332 -13.99 18.18 16.94
C PHE A 332 -13.92 18.86 18.30
N LEU A 333 -14.27 20.14 18.39
CA LEU A 333 -14.37 20.83 19.66
C LEU A 333 -15.59 20.33 20.44
N PRO A 334 -15.47 20.15 21.77
CA PRO A 334 -16.58 19.69 22.58
C PRO A 334 -17.68 20.76 22.72
N ASP A 335 -18.92 20.33 22.89
CA ASP A 335 -20.02 21.18 23.38
C ASP A 335 -19.95 21.43 24.90
N SER A 336 -20.97 22.09 25.44
CA SER A 336 -21.12 22.34 26.88
C SER A 336 -21.25 21.07 27.72
N GLN A 337 -21.60 19.94 27.12
CA GLN A 337 -21.67 18.63 27.74
C GLN A 337 -20.39 17.81 27.60
N MET A 338 -19.37 18.35 26.92
CA MET A 338 -18.12 17.68 26.58
C MET A 338 -18.30 16.56 25.54
N HIS A 339 -19.28 16.68 24.65
CA HIS A 339 -19.48 15.77 23.53
C HIS A 339 -18.97 16.34 22.21
N SER A 340 -18.48 15.47 21.33
CA SER A 340 -18.09 15.78 19.95
C SER A 340 -18.26 14.55 19.05
N GLU A 341 -18.35 14.78 17.75
CA GLU A 341 -18.40 13.76 16.68
C GLU A 341 -17.09 12.98 16.59
N THR A 342 -15.94 13.67 16.64
CA THR A 342 -14.61 13.05 16.48
C THR A 342 -13.61 13.57 17.52
N ASP A 343 -12.63 12.73 17.82
CA ASP A 343 -11.47 13.05 18.67
C ASP A 343 -10.18 13.17 17.85
N GLU A 344 -10.27 13.01 16.53
CA GLU A 344 -9.14 13.04 15.60
C GLU A 344 -9.52 13.80 14.32
N MET A 345 -8.64 14.72 13.91
CA MET A 345 -8.66 15.36 12.60
C MET A 345 -7.37 15.04 11.87
N VAL A 346 -7.48 14.84 10.56
CA VAL A 346 -6.35 14.58 9.66
C VAL A 346 -6.25 15.69 8.61
N PHE A 347 -5.03 16.15 8.37
CA PHE A 347 -4.69 17.23 7.47
C PHE A 347 -3.51 16.86 6.59
N GLN A 348 -3.53 17.36 5.36
CA GLN A 348 -2.33 17.50 4.56
C GLN A 348 -1.63 18.81 4.98
N GLY A 349 -0.31 18.73 5.18
CA GLY A 349 0.56 19.82 5.60
C GLY A 349 1.98 19.61 5.08
N GLY A 350 2.98 20.08 5.83
CA GLY A 350 4.41 19.91 5.48
C GLY A 350 5.20 21.21 5.47
N GLY A 351 4.54 22.35 5.69
CA GLY A 351 5.22 23.62 5.94
C GLY A 351 5.96 24.25 4.75
N VAL A 352 5.85 23.67 3.55
CA VAL A 352 6.45 24.20 2.30
C VAL A 352 5.59 23.80 1.10
N ALA A 353 5.60 24.61 0.04
CA ALA A 353 4.96 24.29 -1.23
C ALA A 353 5.58 23.04 -1.85
N THR A 354 4.77 22.25 -2.57
CA THR A 354 5.17 21.02 -3.30
C THR A 354 5.61 19.82 -2.46
N HIS A 355 5.79 19.98 -1.14
CA HIS A 355 5.93 18.87 -0.21
C HIS A 355 4.58 18.41 0.30
N SER A 356 4.43 17.11 0.50
CA SER A 356 3.23 16.51 1.08
C SER A 356 3.63 15.78 2.35
N ALA A 357 3.33 16.40 3.50
CA ALA A 357 3.36 15.75 4.80
C ALA A 357 1.93 15.61 5.32
N ILE A 358 1.73 14.74 6.30
CA ILE A 358 0.44 14.57 6.95
C ILE A 358 0.61 14.95 8.41
N PHE A 359 -0.35 15.66 8.96
CA PHE A 359 -0.44 15.79 10.40
C PHE A 359 -1.87 15.55 10.89
N ARG A 360 -1.96 15.17 12.14
CA ARG A 360 -3.22 14.92 12.83
C ARG A 360 -3.27 15.72 14.10
N ILE A 361 -4.47 16.14 14.47
CA ILE A 361 -4.74 16.73 15.77
C ILE A 361 -5.65 15.77 16.51
N ILE A 362 -5.17 15.27 17.65
CA ILE A 362 -5.88 14.34 18.53
C ILE A 362 -6.19 15.05 19.84
N LYS A 363 -7.43 14.90 20.32
CA LYS A 363 -7.80 15.33 21.66
C LYS A 363 -8.01 14.13 22.58
N VAL A 364 -7.61 14.25 23.82
CA VAL A 364 -7.68 13.19 24.84
C VAL A 364 -8.39 13.72 26.07
N GLY A 365 -9.53 13.13 26.41
CA GLY A 365 -10.29 13.51 27.60
C GLY A 365 -9.53 13.17 28.89
N ILE A 366 -9.51 14.09 29.84
CA ILE A 366 -8.89 13.93 31.16
C ILE A 366 -9.96 14.08 32.23
N LEU A 367 -9.97 13.16 33.19
CA LEU A 367 -10.87 13.16 34.34
C LEU A 367 -10.32 14.04 35.46
N GLN A 368 -11.17 14.38 36.43
CA GLN A 368 -10.78 15.24 37.56
C GLN A 368 -9.62 14.68 38.40
N ASN A 369 -9.48 13.36 38.45
CA ASN A 369 -8.37 12.67 39.14
C ASN A 369 -7.08 12.58 38.29
N GLY A 370 -7.07 13.17 37.09
CA GLY A 370 -5.94 13.16 36.15
C GLY A 370 -5.81 11.90 35.30
N GLN A 371 -6.70 10.91 35.44
CA GLN A 371 -6.73 9.74 34.57
C GLN A 371 -7.32 10.09 33.20
N LYS A 372 -6.94 9.34 32.17
CA LYS A 372 -7.56 9.46 30.84
C LYS A 372 -9.02 8.99 30.91
N ALA A 373 -9.91 9.77 30.34
CA ALA A 373 -11.32 9.42 30.22
C ALA A 373 -11.47 8.18 29.34
N GLY A 374 -12.22 7.20 29.83
CA GLY A 374 -12.71 6.07 29.07
C GLY A 374 -13.77 6.50 28.04
N PRO A 375 -14.26 5.55 27.22
CA PRO A 375 -15.19 5.84 26.14
C PRO A 375 -16.59 6.25 26.62
N TYR A 376 -16.90 6.14 27.92
CA TYR A 376 -18.20 6.53 28.47
C TYR A 376 -18.08 7.54 29.60
N ASP A 377 -16.86 7.97 29.92
CA ASP A 377 -16.62 8.93 30.98
C ASP A 377 -16.82 10.35 30.44
N LYS A 378 -17.33 11.24 31.30
CA LYS A 378 -17.37 12.67 31.00
C LYS A 378 -16.03 13.31 31.38
N PRO A 379 -15.26 13.83 30.42
CA PRO A 379 -13.99 14.49 30.73
C PRO A 379 -14.20 15.83 31.44
N LEU A 380 -13.27 16.21 32.32
CA LEU A 380 -13.17 17.55 32.90
C LEU A 380 -12.69 18.56 31.84
N PHE A 381 -11.69 18.17 31.06
CA PHE A 381 -11.15 18.90 29.91
C PHE A 381 -10.50 17.92 28.93
N TYR A 382 -10.05 18.43 27.79
CA TYR A 382 -9.30 17.67 26.79
C TYR A 382 -7.88 18.20 26.68
N GLU A 383 -6.89 17.33 26.66
CA GLU A 383 -5.55 17.67 26.20
C GLU A 383 -5.46 17.48 24.68
N TYR A 384 -4.62 18.28 24.02
CA TYR A 384 -4.49 18.26 22.57
C TYR A 384 -3.07 17.90 22.16
N TYR A 385 -2.96 17.08 21.12
CA TYR A 385 -1.72 16.55 20.60
C TYR A 385 -1.68 16.74 19.09
N LYS A 386 -0.52 17.13 18.57
CA LYS A 386 -0.24 17.11 17.13
C LYS A 386 0.66 15.92 16.84
N ILE A 387 0.30 15.15 15.81
CA ILE A 387 1.07 14.02 15.32
C ILE A 387 1.46 14.35 13.90
N GLU A 388 2.75 14.39 13.63
CA GLU A 388 3.29 14.62 12.31
C GLU A 388 3.80 13.31 11.72
N ASP A 389 3.25 12.95 10.58
CA ASP A 389 3.60 11.77 9.80
C ASP A 389 4.34 12.26 8.53
N ASN A 390 5.68 12.38 8.62
CA ASN A 390 6.53 12.99 7.59
C ASN A 390 7.84 12.19 7.39
N LEU A 391 8.09 11.75 6.16
CA LEU A 391 9.34 11.07 5.77
C LEU A 391 10.16 11.85 4.75
N GLY A 392 9.68 13.01 4.30
CA GLY A 392 10.36 13.85 3.32
C GLY A 392 11.04 15.05 3.96
N ASP A 393 10.94 16.18 3.29
CA ASP A 393 11.60 17.42 3.72
C ASP A 393 11.04 17.89 5.07
N GLY A 394 11.93 18.39 5.93
CA GLY A 394 11.59 18.81 7.29
C GLY A 394 11.19 17.69 8.25
N CYS A 395 11.58 16.43 8.00
CA CYS A 395 11.38 15.35 8.97
C CYS A 395 12.28 15.50 10.22
N HIS A 396 11.82 14.96 11.35
CA HIS A 396 12.48 15.12 12.65
C HIS A 396 13.58 14.08 12.88
N GLU A 397 14.58 14.44 13.70
CA GLU A 397 15.61 13.52 14.21
C GLU A 397 16.29 12.66 13.12
N ILE A 398 16.71 13.31 12.03
CA ILE A 398 17.34 12.66 10.87
C ILE A 398 18.67 12.02 11.28
N ASP A 399 18.79 10.72 11.01
CA ASP A 399 20.01 9.94 11.05
C ASP A 399 20.47 9.66 9.62
N LEU A 400 21.43 10.46 9.16
CA LEU A 400 22.00 10.37 7.81
C LEU A 400 22.80 9.08 7.58
N VAL A 401 23.32 8.45 8.64
CA VAL A 401 24.15 7.25 8.55
C VAL A 401 23.27 6.04 8.22
N ASN A 402 22.24 5.82 9.02
CA ASN A 402 21.29 4.72 8.81
C ASN A 402 20.17 5.07 7.82
N LYS A 403 20.11 6.34 7.43
CA LYS A 403 19.11 6.93 6.54
C LYS A 403 17.68 6.76 7.06
N THR A 404 17.49 7.13 8.33
CA THR A 404 16.21 7.03 9.06
C THR A 404 15.85 8.37 9.70
N CYS A 405 14.58 8.61 9.99
CA CYS A 405 14.08 9.79 10.70
C CYS A 405 12.94 9.40 11.63
N MET A 406 12.51 10.32 12.50
CA MET A 406 11.28 10.17 13.27
C MET A 406 10.07 10.41 12.35
N GLY A 407 9.59 9.33 11.73
CA GLY A 407 8.54 9.39 10.73
C GLY A 407 7.15 9.64 11.29
N THR A 408 6.92 9.28 12.55
CA THR A 408 5.77 9.72 13.35
C THR A 408 6.31 10.47 14.56
N TYR A 409 6.00 11.75 14.67
CA TYR A 409 6.48 12.62 15.74
C TYR A 409 5.31 13.26 16.49
N ILE A 410 5.29 13.12 17.82
CA ILE A 410 4.18 13.56 18.67
C ILE A 410 4.60 14.75 19.49
N THR A 411 3.73 15.76 19.50
CA THR A 411 3.86 16.96 20.32
C THR A 411 2.58 17.21 21.11
N LYS A 412 2.74 17.75 22.32
CA LYS A 412 1.63 18.20 23.16
C LYS A 412 1.43 19.70 22.95
N LEU A 413 0.21 20.07 22.59
CA LEU A 413 -0.17 21.46 22.32
C LEU A 413 -0.40 22.22 23.62
N SER A 414 -0.11 23.52 23.60
CA SER A 414 -0.29 24.45 24.72
C SER A 414 -1.10 25.66 24.27
N PRO A 415 -1.89 26.30 25.15
CA PRO A 415 -2.72 27.43 24.76
C PRO A 415 -1.89 28.69 24.50
N PHE A 416 -2.23 29.42 23.43
CA PHE A 416 -1.67 30.71 23.05
C PHE A 416 -2.77 31.72 22.77
N ILE A 417 -2.41 33.00 22.84
CA ILE A 417 -3.23 34.11 22.35
C ILE A 417 -2.41 34.99 21.40
N MET A 418 -3.07 35.48 20.36
CA MET A 418 -2.52 36.53 19.51
C MET A 418 -2.68 37.89 20.18
N LYS A 419 -1.56 38.54 20.54
CA LYS A 419 -1.52 39.91 21.05
C LYS A 419 -0.60 40.75 20.17
N ALA A 420 -1.14 41.81 19.57
CA ALA A 420 -0.40 42.72 18.69
C ALA A 420 0.42 42.00 17.59
N GLY A 421 -0.14 40.93 17.00
CA GLY A 421 0.51 40.14 15.95
C GLY A 421 1.55 39.13 16.45
N GLN A 422 1.74 38.98 17.76
CA GLN A 422 2.64 38.00 18.37
C GLN A 422 1.86 36.92 19.13
N LEU A 423 2.35 35.68 19.06
CA LEU A 423 1.85 34.59 19.89
C LEU A 423 2.44 34.70 21.30
N VAL A 424 1.57 34.76 22.30
CA VAL A 424 1.95 34.76 23.71
C VAL A 424 1.38 33.50 24.36
N PRO A 425 2.20 32.66 25.02
CA PRO A 425 1.72 31.49 25.73
C PRO A 425 0.80 31.92 26.89
N LEU A 426 -0.26 31.15 27.11
CA LEU A 426 -1.19 31.34 28.22
C LEU A 426 -0.92 30.29 29.30
N ASP A 427 -0.61 30.76 30.51
CA ASP A 427 -0.49 29.88 31.68
C ASP A 427 -1.87 29.67 32.32
N ILE A 428 -2.63 28.71 31.78
CA ILE A 428 -3.97 28.35 32.29
C ILE A 428 -3.88 26.93 32.83
N ASN A 429 -4.18 26.77 34.13
CA ASN A 429 -4.30 25.45 34.73
C ASN A 429 -5.67 24.82 34.36
N PRO A 430 -5.70 23.76 33.53
CA PRO A 430 -6.96 23.16 33.07
C PRO A 430 -7.77 22.48 34.18
N TYR A 431 -7.15 22.10 35.30
CA TYR A 431 -7.88 21.51 36.44
C TYR A 431 -8.64 22.56 37.24
N LEU A 432 -8.13 23.79 37.30
CA LEU A 432 -8.76 24.91 38.01
C LEU A 432 -9.70 25.70 37.10
N GLN A 433 -9.37 25.80 35.81
CA GLN A 433 -10.07 26.64 34.84
C GLN A 433 -10.30 25.89 33.51
N PRO A 434 -11.04 24.76 33.51
CA PRO A 434 -11.22 23.91 32.33
C PRO A 434 -11.87 24.66 31.16
N GLN A 435 -12.87 25.50 31.43
CA GLN A 435 -13.54 26.28 30.39
C GLN A 435 -12.61 27.31 29.73
N ALA A 436 -11.81 28.03 30.54
CA ALA A 436 -10.86 29.01 30.01
C ALA A 436 -9.77 28.34 29.18
N TYR A 437 -9.28 27.17 29.63
CA TYR A 437 -8.33 26.37 28.89
C TYR A 437 -8.90 25.95 27.52
N GLN A 438 -10.14 25.43 27.50
CA GLN A 438 -10.79 25.02 26.26
C GLN A 438 -10.94 26.19 25.29
N GLN A 439 -11.43 27.34 25.76
CA GLN A 439 -11.57 28.53 24.93
C GLN A 439 -10.23 29.02 24.35
N ALA A 440 -9.16 28.97 25.14
CA ALA A 440 -7.82 29.33 24.67
C ALA A 440 -7.30 28.33 23.61
N MET A 441 -7.59 27.04 23.76
CA MET A 441 -7.23 26.02 22.78
C MET A 441 -7.97 26.22 21.45
N ILE A 442 -9.20 26.73 21.43
CA ILE A 442 -9.91 27.07 20.18
C ILE A 442 -9.08 28.04 19.33
N GLY A 443 -8.59 29.13 19.95
CA GLY A 443 -7.76 30.12 19.27
C GLY A 443 -6.44 29.52 18.78
N THR A 444 -5.80 28.72 19.63
CA THR A 444 -4.53 28.04 19.31
C THR A 444 -4.65 27.10 18.12
N LEU A 445 -5.68 26.23 18.12
CA LEU A 445 -5.92 25.26 17.05
C LEU A 445 -6.29 25.95 15.74
N SER A 446 -7.11 27.01 15.82
CA SER A 446 -7.48 27.80 14.66
C SER A 446 -6.26 28.45 14.01
N GLU A 447 -5.37 29.02 14.82
CA GLU A 447 -4.13 29.63 14.32
C GLU A 447 -3.16 28.58 13.77
N LEU A 448 -2.99 27.44 14.45
CA LEU A 448 -2.13 26.35 13.97
C LEU A 448 -2.56 25.87 12.59
N ILE A 449 -3.84 25.55 12.42
CA ILE A 449 -4.39 25.10 11.14
C ILE A 449 -4.22 26.21 10.09
N SER A 450 -4.54 27.46 10.43
CA SER A 450 -4.39 28.59 9.50
C SER A 450 -2.95 28.79 9.03
N VAL A 451 -1.97 28.70 9.92
CA VAL A 451 -0.54 28.82 9.61
C VAL A 451 -0.08 27.67 8.71
N GLU A 452 -0.46 26.43 9.02
CA GLU A 452 -0.17 25.25 8.18
C GLU A 452 -0.73 25.44 6.75
N ARG A 453 -1.94 25.99 6.62
CA ARG A 453 -2.55 26.27 5.32
C ARG A 453 -1.90 27.40 4.55
N GLN A 454 -1.37 28.41 5.23
CA GLN A 454 -0.68 29.52 4.56
C GLN A 454 0.71 29.11 4.10
N LEU A 455 1.41 28.25 4.84
CA LEU A 455 2.74 27.77 4.50
C LEU A 455 2.81 27.07 3.14
N ILE A 456 1.72 26.43 2.68
CA ILE A 456 1.69 25.72 1.39
C ILE A 456 1.87 26.64 0.18
N PHE A 457 1.69 27.96 0.34
CA PHE A 457 1.80 28.92 -0.77
C PHE A 457 3.26 29.30 -1.06
N TYR A 458 4.17 28.97 -0.15
CA TYR A 458 5.55 29.45 -0.17
C TYR A 458 6.53 28.29 -0.35
N PRO A 459 7.53 28.41 -1.24
CA PRO A 459 8.55 27.37 -1.40
C PRO A 459 9.44 27.27 -0.16
N GLU A 460 10.20 26.18 -0.07
CA GLU A 460 11.29 26.09 0.90
C GLU A 460 12.46 26.99 0.48
N PHE A 461 13.05 27.70 1.44
CA PHE A 461 14.22 28.55 1.22
C PHE A 461 15.45 27.96 1.93
N ASP A 462 16.56 27.82 1.19
CA ASP A 462 17.83 27.36 1.75
C ASP A 462 18.55 28.51 2.46
N LEU A 463 18.53 28.49 3.79
CA LEU A 463 19.16 29.49 4.66
C LEU A 463 20.69 29.51 4.57
N ASN A 464 21.32 28.50 3.95
CA ASN A 464 22.77 28.44 3.78
C ASN A 464 23.26 29.10 2.48
N ASN A 465 22.36 29.44 1.55
CA ASN A 465 22.73 30.15 0.32
C ASN A 465 22.84 31.67 0.58
N ASN A 466 24.08 32.13 0.77
CA ASN A 466 24.47 33.51 1.09
C ASN A 466 24.25 34.56 -0.03
N SER A 467 23.27 34.39 -0.92
CA SER A 467 23.06 35.34 -2.03
C SER A 467 21.90 36.28 -1.74
N THR A 468 22.24 37.53 -1.36
CA THR A 468 21.34 38.69 -1.11
C THR A 468 20.32 38.48 0.02
N GLY A 469 20.18 39.47 0.93
CA GLY A 469 19.31 39.33 2.11
C GLY A 469 17.86 38.93 1.78
N PRO A 470 17.10 38.40 2.76
CA PRO A 470 15.87 37.66 2.50
C PRO A 470 14.83 38.54 1.80
N ASN A 471 14.27 38.02 0.70
CA ASN A 471 13.18 38.69 -0.02
C ASN A 471 11.89 38.67 0.82
N ASN A 472 10.83 39.36 0.38
CA ASN A 472 9.58 39.44 1.14
C ASN A 472 8.90 38.07 1.33
N GLU A 473 9.01 37.19 0.33
CA GLU A 473 8.45 35.82 0.37
C GLU A 473 9.16 34.96 1.42
N GLU A 474 10.49 35.02 1.46
CA GLU A 474 11.32 34.34 2.44
C GLU A 474 11.06 34.84 3.87
N LYS A 475 10.91 36.15 4.07
CA LYS A 475 10.58 36.73 5.38
C LYS A 475 9.22 36.24 5.88
N GLU A 476 8.22 36.19 5.01
CA GLU A 476 6.89 35.73 5.37
C GLU A 476 6.88 34.23 5.66
N TRP A 477 7.58 33.43 4.85
CA TRP A 477 7.77 32.02 5.11
C TRP A 477 8.46 31.76 6.46
N LEU A 478 9.55 32.47 6.76
CA LEU A 478 10.26 32.38 8.05
C LEU A 478 9.35 32.75 9.23
N ARG A 479 8.56 33.83 9.08
CA ARG A 479 7.57 34.23 10.10
C ARG A 479 6.56 33.10 10.36
N LEU A 480 5.99 32.53 9.30
CA LEU A 480 5.01 31.46 9.40
C LEU A 480 5.62 30.16 9.96
N LYS A 481 6.86 29.81 9.60
CA LYS A 481 7.59 28.65 10.14
C LYS A 481 7.83 28.79 11.64
N GLU A 482 8.18 29.99 12.11
CA GLU A 482 8.35 30.23 13.55
C GLU A 482 7.02 30.12 14.29
N LEU A 483 5.93 30.68 13.74
CA LEU A 483 4.58 30.49 14.31
C LEU A 483 4.20 29.00 14.34
N GLN A 484 4.43 28.26 13.25
CA GLN A 484 4.18 26.82 13.17
C GLN A 484 4.94 26.07 14.24
N ARG A 485 6.24 26.36 14.42
CA ARG A 485 7.10 25.72 15.42
C ARG A 485 6.58 25.94 16.83
N VAL A 486 6.19 27.17 17.17
CA VAL A 486 5.65 27.51 18.50
C VAL A 486 4.28 26.85 18.72
N LEU A 487 3.38 26.94 17.74
CA LEU A 487 2.02 26.38 17.82
C LEU A 487 1.99 24.85 17.80
N SER A 488 3.01 24.21 17.23
CA SER A 488 3.12 22.75 17.21
C SER A 488 3.42 22.18 18.59
N GLY A 489 3.71 22.99 19.60
CA GLY A 489 3.83 22.54 20.98
C GLY A 489 5.16 21.87 21.31
N GLN A 490 5.17 21.06 22.35
CA GLN A 490 6.40 20.47 22.91
C GLN A 490 6.47 18.96 22.63
N PRO A 491 7.67 18.38 22.41
CA PRO A 491 7.83 16.95 22.16
C PRO A 491 7.19 16.11 23.26
N TYR A 492 6.43 15.07 22.88
CA TYR A 492 5.78 14.16 23.83
C TYR A 492 6.34 12.75 23.65
N PRO A 493 7.11 12.22 24.63
CA PRO A 493 7.87 10.98 24.43
C PRO A 493 7.06 9.69 24.64
N PHE A 494 5.89 9.77 25.29
CA PHE A 494 5.15 8.59 25.72
C PHE A 494 4.09 8.15 24.69
N PRO A 495 3.65 6.88 24.71
CA PRO A 495 2.51 6.45 23.92
C PRO A 495 1.22 7.20 24.29
N LEU A 496 0.56 7.74 23.27
CA LEU A 496 -0.73 8.40 23.37
C LEU A 496 -1.85 7.40 23.10
N VAL A 497 -2.53 6.96 24.15
CA VAL A 497 -3.77 6.18 24.07
C VAL A 497 -4.98 7.11 24.14
N TYR A 498 -5.95 6.92 23.23
CA TYR A 498 -7.17 7.73 23.09
C TYR A 498 -8.32 6.89 22.52
N TYR A 499 -9.53 7.44 22.55
CA TYR A 499 -10.70 6.86 21.91
C TYR A 499 -11.13 7.76 20.75
N THR A 500 -11.60 7.15 19.66
CA THR A 500 -12.17 7.88 18.52
C THR A 500 -13.42 7.17 18.03
N GLN A 501 -14.41 7.93 17.58
CA GLN A 501 -15.57 7.39 16.90
C GLN A 501 -15.23 6.99 15.45
N ASP A 502 -15.98 6.06 14.88
CA ASP A 502 -15.90 5.75 13.46
C ASP A 502 -16.47 6.93 12.64
N PRO A 503 -15.74 7.47 11.66
CA PRO A 503 -16.24 8.54 10.79
C PRO A 503 -17.50 8.17 9.98
N LEU A 504 -17.78 6.88 9.82
CA LEU A 504 -18.93 6.36 9.07
C LEU A 504 -20.05 5.83 9.98
N ASP A 505 -19.74 5.49 11.22
CA ASP A 505 -20.68 4.90 12.18
C ASP A 505 -20.41 5.39 13.61
N PRO A 506 -21.04 6.51 14.03
CA PRO A 506 -20.81 7.11 15.35
C PRO A 506 -21.11 6.18 16.54
N SER A 507 -21.85 5.09 16.33
CA SER A 507 -22.11 4.09 17.37
C SER A 507 -20.87 3.26 17.73
N LYS A 508 -19.88 3.20 16.83
CA LYS A 508 -18.63 2.48 17.02
C LYS A 508 -17.56 3.42 17.57
N ARG A 509 -16.95 3.01 18.69
CA ARG A 509 -15.76 3.65 19.27
C ARG A 509 -14.58 2.69 19.21
N TYR A 510 -13.43 3.22 18.82
CA TYR A 510 -12.17 2.50 18.76
C TYR A 510 -11.21 3.05 19.80
N GLN A 511 -10.59 2.15 20.57
CA GLN A 511 -9.39 2.50 21.30
C GLN A 511 -8.21 2.54 20.34
N ARG A 512 -7.43 3.61 20.39
CA ARG A 512 -6.28 3.87 19.54
C ARG A 512 -5.06 4.17 20.39
N SER A 513 -3.90 3.89 19.82
CA SER A 513 -2.61 4.24 20.40
C SER A 513 -1.67 4.71 19.31
N VAL A 514 -0.99 5.83 19.53
CA VAL A 514 0.08 6.34 18.67
C VAL A 514 1.30 6.65 19.53
N PHE A 515 2.49 6.41 19.00
CA PHE A 515 3.76 6.67 19.69
C PHE A 515 4.78 7.16 18.65
N ASN A 516 5.86 7.78 19.11
CA ASN A 516 6.94 8.20 18.21
C ASN A 516 7.54 6.98 17.50
N GLN A 517 7.61 7.01 16.16
CA GLN A 517 8.10 5.88 15.35
C GLN A 517 9.20 6.34 14.41
N ARG A 518 10.32 5.62 14.44
CA ARG A 518 11.42 5.79 13.48
C ARG A 518 11.10 5.02 12.20
N ASN A 519 11.32 5.66 11.06
CA ASN A 519 11.05 5.14 9.72
C ASN A 519 12.22 5.48 8.78
N PHE A 520 12.24 4.89 7.59
CA PHE A 520 13.19 5.27 6.55
C PHE A 520 12.77 6.62 5.94
N PHE A 521 13.65 7.62 5.97
CA PHE A 521 13.37 8.87 5.28
C PHE A 521 13.54 8.68 3.76
N GLN A 522 12.79 9.49 3.02
CA GLN A 522 12.75 9.49 1.57
C GLN A 522 14.05 10.04 0.99
N GLU A 523 14.80 9.21 0.28
CA GLU A 523 15.97 9.65 -0.50
C GLU A 523 15.64 9.97 -1.96
N GLY A 524 14.41 9.65 -2.37
CA GLY A 524 13.87 9.80 -3.71
C GLY A 524 12.50 9.12 -3.78
N GLY A 525 11.67 9.50 -4.74
CA GLY A 525 10.30 8.99 -4.87
C GLY A 525 9.23 10.06 -4.77
N SER A 526 8.03 9.65 -4.35
CA SER A 526 6.85 10.51 -4.22
C SER A 526 6.57 10.90 -2.77
N CYS A 527 6.68 12.17 -2.40
CA CYS A 527 6.34 12.62 -1.04
C CYS A 527 4.95 12.17 -0.57
N PRO A 528 3.89 12.26 -1.41
CA PRO A 528 2.55 11.77 -1.04
C PRO A 528 2.52 10.32 -0.55
N ILE A 529 3.19 9.39 -1.24
CA ILE A 529 3.11 7.97 -0.88
C ILE A 529 3.90 7.65 0.40
N PHE A 530 5.02 8.33 0.61
CA PHE A 530 5.84 8.17 1.81
C PHE A 530 5.11 8.66 3.06
N SER A 531 4.50 9.85 2.99
CA SER A 531 3.71 10.38 4.10
C SER A 531 2.50 9.51 4.40
N LEU A 532 1.83 8.95 3.36
CA LEU A 532 0.79 7.95 3.55
C LEU A 532 1.30 6.68 4.22
N LYS A 533 2.46 6.13 3.82
CA LYS A 533 3.07 4.97 4.50
C LYS A 533 3.31 5.25 5.99
N SER A 534 3.84 6.42 6.32
CA SER A 534 4.10 6.82 7.71
C SER A 534 2.81 6.95 8.51
N LEU A 535 1.80 7.64 7.96
CA LEU A 535 0.47 7.75 8.57
C LEU A 535 -0.11 6.36 8.84
N ILE A 536 -0.07 5.45 7.87
CA ILE A 536 -0.64 4.12 8.03
C ILE A 536 0.13 3.30 9.07
N ALA A 537 1.46 3.33 9.06
CA ALA A 537 2.29 2.73 10.12
C ALA A 537 1.92 3.24 11.53
N SER A 538 1.63 4.53 11.68
CA SER A 538 1.23 5.11 12.96
C SER A 538 -0.15 4.62 13.45
N ILE A 539 -1.04 4.16 12.55
CA ILE A 539 -2.41 3.73 12.85
C ILE A 539 -2.49 2.21 13.04
N ILE A 540 -1.91 1.44 12.13
CA ILE A 540 -2.03 -0.03 12.10
C ILE A 540 -0.76 -0.75 12.61
N GLY A 541 0.33 -0.02 12.82
CA GLY A 541 1.62 -0.56 13.25
C GLY A 541 2.52 -0.98 12.08
N LEU A 542 3.84 -0.98 12.32
CA LEU A 542 4.87 -1.28 11.31
C LEU A 542 4.69 -2.65 10.65
N GLU A 543 4.28 -3.66 11.42
CA GLU A 543 4.15 -5.03 10.91
C GLU A 543 3.01 -5.14 9.88
N LEU A 544 1.81 -4.66 10.22
CA LEU A 544 0.67 -4.69 9.30
C LEU A 544 0.90 -3.80 8.08
N THR A 545 1.54 -2.64 8.28
CA THR A 545 1.96 -1.77 7.16
C THR A 545 2.99 -2.46 6.28
N THR A 546 3.93 -3.23 6.84
CA THR A 546 4.90 -4.02 6.07
C THR A 546 4.18 -5.05 5.19
N LEU A 547 3.20 -5.77 5.74
CA LEU A 547 2.43 -6.77 4.98
C LEU A 547 1.57 -6.13 3.89
N HIS A 548 0.99 -4.96 4.16
CA HIS A 548 0.19 -4.20 3.19
C HIS A 548 1.06 -3.56 2.09
N ASN A 549 2.19 -2.97 2.44
CA ASN A 549 3.15 -2.42 1.49
C ASN A 549 3.69 -3.50 0.57
N ASN A 550 4.04 -4.67 1.11
CA ASN A 550 4.44 -5.83 0.33
C ASN A 550 3.33 -6.25 -0.67
N PHE A 551 2.08 -6.30 -0.20
CA PHE A 551 0.94 -6.56 -1.09
C PHE A 551 0.83 -5.49 -2.20
N MET A 552 0.91 -4.21 -1.87
CA MET A 552 0.87 -3.12 -2.86
C MET A 552 2.01 -3.20 -3.87
N GLN A 553 3.23 -3.53 -3.44
CA GLN A 553 4.41 -3.62 -4.31
C GLN A 553 4.34 -4.81 -5.27
N LEU A 554 3.71 -5.91 -4.87
CA LEU A 554 3.63 -7.13 -5.68
C LEU A 554 2.39 -7.19 -6.59
N HIS A 555 1.34 -6.42 -6.30
CA HIS A 555 0.06 -6.52 -7.03
C HIS A 555 -0.29 -5.18 -7.70
N ASN A 556 -0.39 -5.20 -9.02
CA ASN A 556 -0.93 -4.09 -9.80
C ASN A 556 -2.47 -4.08 -9.75
N GLY A 557 -3.12 -3.16 -10.47
CA GLY A 557 -4.58 -3.01 -10.48
C GLY A 557 -5.32 -4.25 -10.96
N GLU A 558 -4.81 -4.97 -11.96
CA GLU A 558 -5.41 -6.24 -12.40
C GLU A 558 -5.33 -7.32 -11.34
N LEU A 559 -4.17 -7.43 -10.68
CA LEU A 559 -3.99 -8.43 -9.64
C LEU A 559 -4.88 -8.13 -8.43
N HIS A 560 -5.11 -6.86 -8.09
CA HIS A 560 -6.12 -6.50 -7.07
C HIS A 560 -7.51 -7.02 -7.43
N LEU A 561 -7.97 -6.77 -8.67
CA LEU A 561 -9.28 -7.23 -9.15
C LEU A 561 -9.38 -8.76 -9.18
N PHE A 562 -8.32 -9.43 -9.63
CA PHE A 562 -8.23 -10.89 -9.64
C PHE A 562 -8.39 -11.45 -8.23
N MET A 563 -7.66 -10.91 -7.24
CA MET A 563 -7.72 -11.37 -5.84
C MET A 563 -9.11 -11.18 -5.22
N ILE A 564 -9.82 -10.09 -5.54
CA ILE A 564 -11.21 -9.89 -5.12
C ILE A 564 -12.11 -11.00 -5.69
N ARG A 565 -12.02 -11.24 -7.01
CA ARG A 565 -12.84 -12.25 -7.71
C ARG A 565 -12.56 -13.66 -7.19
N GLU A 566 -11.31 -14.01 -6.98
CA GLU A 566 -10.92 -15.30 -6.40
C GLU A 566 -11.50 -15.49 -5.00
N LYS A 567 -11.42 -14.46 -4.14
CA LYS A 567 -12.01 -14.54 -2.80
C LYS A 567 -13.53 -14.68 -2.85
N MET A 568 -14.20 -13.93 -3.73
CA MET A 568 -15.65 -14.05 -3.94
C MET A 568 -16.04 -15.47 -4.40
N ASN A 569 -15.31 -16.04 -5.35
CA ASN A 569 -15.54 -17.42 -5.83
C ASN A 569 -15.42 -18.43 -4.69
N LYS A 570 -14.38 -18.28 -3.85
CA LYS A 570 -14.17 -19.13 -2.67
C LYS A 570 -15.34 -19.02 -1.68
N LEU A 571 -15.77 -17.80 -1.35
CA LEU A 571 -16.90 -17.57 -0.43
C LEU A 571 -18.22 -18.12 -1.00
N GLN A 572 -18.50 -17.88 -2.28
CA GLN A 572 -19.70 -18.38 -2.94
C GLN A 572 -19.76 -19.91 -2.87
N PHE A 573 -18.64 -20.58 -3.12
CA PHE A 573 -18.54 -22.04 -2.99
C PHE A 573 -18.84 -22.49 -1.56
N GLN A 574 -18.21 -21.88 -0.55
CA GLN A 574 -18.43 -22.21 0.87
C GLN A 574 -19.89 -21.99 1.29
N ILE A 575 -20.47 -20.83 0.98
CA ILE A 575 -21.88 -20.51 1.29
C ILE A 575 -22.82 -21.53 0.65
N THR A 576 -22.58 -21.90 -0.61
CA THR A 576 -23.41 -22.88 -1.33
C THR A 576 -23.35 -24.26 -0.68
N GLN A 577 -22.21 -24.65 -0.11
CA GLN A 577 -22.09 -25.92 0.62
C GLN A 577 -22.90 -25.93 1.92
N PHE A 578 -22.92 -24.81 2.67
CA PHE A 578 -23.71 -24.70 3.91
C PHE A 578 -25.22 -24.63 3.67
N LEU A 579 -25.66 -24.08 2.53
CA LEU A 579 -27.08 -23.95 2.19
C LEU A 579 -27.67 -25.21 1.54
N ARG A 580 -26.86 -26.25 1.26
CA ARG A 580 -27.39 -27.54 0.78
C ARG A 580 -28.05 -28.29 1.94
N PRO A 581 -29.28 -28.81 1.78
CA PRO A 581 -29.90 -29.65 2.80
C PRO A 581 -29.01 -30.87 3.07
N PRO A 582 -28.92 -31.35 4.33
CA PRO A 582 -28.09 -32.50 4.66
C PRO A 582 -28.54 -33.68 3.79
N ARG A 583 -27.63 -34.20 2.96
CA ARG A 583 -27.87 -35.46 2.26
C ARG A 583 -28.04 -36.57 3.30
N PRO A 584 -28.95 -37.53 3.11
CA PRO A 584 -29.05 -38.70 3.97
C PRO A 584 -27.67 -39.36 4.07
N THR A 585 -27.22 -39.52 5.31
CA THR A 585 -25.97 -40.17 5.76
C THR A 585 -25.22 -40.96 4.70
N GLN A 586 -24.18 -40.36 4.13
CA GLN A 586 -23.03 -41.08 3.60
C GLN A 586 -21.89 -40.98 4.60
N SER A 587 -21.15 -42.08 4.77
CA SER A 587 -20.23 -42.31 5.89
C SER A 587 -19.22 -41.17 6.11
N PRO A 588 -18.73 -40.96 7.36
CA PRO A 588 -17.78 -39.90 7.70
C PRO A 588 -16.49 -39.90 6.85
N LEU A 589 -16.09 -41.04 6.30
CA LEU A 589 -14.92 -41.14 5.41
C LEU A 589 -15.12 -40.48 4.04
N GLN A 590 -16.34 -40.35 3.53
CA GLN A 590 -16.59 -39.72 2.22
C GLN A 590 -16.63 -38.18 2.30
N ASN A 591 -16.97 -37.61 3.46
CA ASN A 591 -16.99 -36.16 3.65
C ASN A 591 -15.58 -35.55 3.78
N GLN A 592 -14.58 -36.29 4.25
CA GLN A 592 -13.19 -35.83 4.25
C GLN A 592 -12.57 -35.78 2.84
N ILE A 593 -13.03 -36.62 1.92
CA ILE A 593 -12.59 -36.61 0.51
C ILE A 593 -13.26 -35.46 -0.26
N ALA A 594 -14.49 -35.07 0.11
CA ALA A 594 -15.18 -33.91 -0.48
C ALA A 594 -14.64 -32.55 0.00
N PHE A 595 -13.90 -32.52 1.12
CA PHE A 595 -13.29 -31.30 1.68
C PHE A 595 -12.10 -30.78 0.84
N PHE A 596 -11.45 -31.65 0.04
CA PHE A 596 -10.38 -31.28 -0.87
C PHE A 596 -10.58 -31.83 -2.28
N GLY A 597 -11.34 -31.08 -3.08
CA GLY A 597 -11.20 -31.10 -4.54
C GLY A 597 -12.43 -31.60 -5.28
N ARG A 598 -12.97 -30.70 -6.11
CA ARG A 598 -13.57 -30.99 -7.42
C ARG A 598 -13.89 -29.64 -8.06
N ASN A 599 -12.96 -29.14 -8.87
CA ASN A 599 -13.23 -28.44 -10.14
C ASN A 599 -12.00 -27.84 -10.86
N LEU A 600 -10.76 -27.90 -10.34
CA LEU A 600 -9.61 -27.30 -11.08
C LEU A 600 -8.30 -28.12 -11.13
N ARG A 601 -8.18 -29.25 -10.41
CA ARG A 601 -6.90 -29.98 -10.33
C ARG A 601 -6.38 -30.52 -11.67
N GLY A 602 -7.23 -31.02 -12.57
CA GLY A 602 -6.76 -31.62 -13.84
C GLY A 602 -6.11 -30.61 -14.79
N ILE A 603 -6.77 -29.47 -14.97
CA ILE A 603 -6.23 -28.38 -15.81
C ILE A 603 -5.01 -27.75 -15.15
N ASP A 604 -5.03 -27.56 -13.83
CA ASP A 604 -3.87 -27.02 -13.11
C ASP A 604 -2.67 -27.97 -13.16
N LEU A 605 -2.88 -29.29 -13.13
CA LEU A 605 -1.81 -30.28 -13.34
C LEU A 605 -1.18 -30.13 -14.73
N LEU A 606 -1.97 -29.84 -15.78
CA LEU A 606 -1.43 -29.56 -17.11
C LEU A 606 -0.78 -28.17 -17.20
N ARG A 607 -1.36 -27.14 -16.57
CA ARG A 607 -0.79 -25.78 -16.55
C ARG A 607 0.52 -25.68 -15.78
N ASN A 608 0.69 -26.51 -14.77
CA ASN A 608 1.92 -26.64 -14.00
C ASN A 608 2.90 -27.66 -14.59
N SER A 609 2.54 -28.30 -15.71
CA SER A 609 3.44 -29.19 -16.46
C SER A 609 4.25 -28.43 -17.51
N SER A 610 5.16 -29.11 -18.19
CA SER A 610 5.92 -28.56 -19.32
C SER A 610 5.13 -28.47 -20.62
N LEU A 611 3.80 -28.71 -20.63
CA LEU A 611 2.98 -28.67 -21.84
C LEU A 611 2.76 -27.22 -22.31
N GLN A 612 3.40 -26.85 -23.41
CA GLN A 612 3.28 -25.51 -23.98
C GLN A 612 1.83 -25.24 -24.41
N GLY A 613 1.26 -24.10 -23.99
CA GLY A 613 -0.10 -23.71 -24.35
C GLY A 613 -1.20 -24.25 -23.44
N ALA A 614 -0.87 -24.99 -22.38
CA ALA A 614 -1.85 -25.48 -21.39
C ALA A 614 -2.68 -24.35 -20.75
N GLN A 615 -2.16 -23.12 -20.70
CA GLN A 615 -2.89 -21.93 -20.23
C GLN A 615 -4.09 -21.57 -21.11
N TRP A 616 -4.13 -22.03 -22.36
CA TRP A 616 -5.25 -21.76 -23.29
C TRP A 616 -6.37 -22.80 -23.22
N ILE A 617 -6.20 -23.84 -22.41
CA ILE A 617 -7.23 -24.84 -22.12
C ILE A 617 -8.14 -24.26 -21.04
N ASN A 618 -9.39 -24.03 -21.40
CA ASN A 618 -10.40 -23.45 -20.51
C ASN A 618 -11.13 -24.53 -19.70
N SER A 619 -11.39 -25.68 -20.30
CA SER A 619 -12.05 -26.81 -19.64
C SER A 619 -11.61 -28.14 -20.23
N ILE A 620 -11.66 -29.20 -19.43
CA ILE A 620 -11.48 -30.59 -19.88
C ILE A 620 -12.64 -31.41 -19.33
N THR A 621 -13.31 -32.17 -20.19
CA THR A 621 -14.41 -33.07 -19.82
C THR A 621 -14.15 -34.47 -20.35
N ILE A 622 -14.69 -35.49 -19.65
CA ILE A 622 -14.69 -36.88 -20.09
C ILE A 622 -16.06 -37.18 -20.70
N ALA A 623 -16.11 -37.81 -21.86
CA ALA A 623 -17.34 -38.29 -22.47
C ALA A 623 -17.16 -39.74 -22.97
N ILE A 624 -18.27 -40.42 -23.26
CA ILE A 624 -18.25 -41.70 -23.97
C ILE A 624 -18.03 -41.43 -25.46
N ASP A 625 -17.20 -42.24 -26.12
CA ASP A 625 -17.02 -42.15 -27.57
C ASP A 625 -18.36 -42.47 -28.28
N PRO A 626 -18.91 -41.55 -29.09
CA PRO A 626 -20.17 -41.78 -29.79
C PRO A 626 -20.10 -42.90 -30.83
N GLN A 627 -18.91 -43.36 -31.23
CA GLN A 627 -18.72 -44.47 -32.17
C GLN A 627 -18.41 -45.80 -31.47
N ASP A 628 -18.06 -45.79 -30.17
CA ASP A 628 -17.68 -46.97 -29.41
C ASP A 628 -18.00 -46.76 -27.91
N ALA A 629 -19.16 -47.26 -27.46
CA ALA A 629 -19.64 -47.04 -26.10
C ALA A 629 -18.72 -47.62 -25.00
N ALA A 630 -17.76 -48.48 -25.37
CA ALA A 630 -16.77 -49.03 -24.44
C ALA A 630 -15.56 -48.09 -24.22
N LYS A 631 -15.43 -47.01 -25.00
CA LYS A 631 -14.29 -46.08 -24.94
C LYS A 631 -14.66 -44.73 -24.34
N ARG A 632 -13.70 -44.16 -23.62
CA ARG A 632 -13.76 -42.80 -23.10
C ARG A 632 -12.94 -41.86 -23.98
N ILE A 633 -13.49 -40.69 -24.24
CA ILE A 633 -12.81 -39.59 -24.91
C ILE A 633 -12.72 -38.38 -23.96
N PHE A 634 -11.67 -37.61 -24.12
CA PHE A 634 -11.38 -36.42 -23.36
C PHE A 634 -11.48 -35.22 -24.29
N LYS A 635 -12.33 -34.26 -23.94
CA LYS A 635 -12.56 -33.04 -24.71
C LYS A 635 -11.90 -31.87 -24.02
N PHE A 636 -10.86 -31.34 -24.64
CA PHE A 636 -10.14 -30.15 -24.21
C PHE A 636 -10.71 -28.94 -24.97
N ARG A 637 -11.29 -27.98 -24.25
CA ARG A 637 -11.92 -26.81 -24.87
C ARG A 637 -11.04 -25.57 -24.70
N CYS A 638 -10.79 -24.86 -25.80
CA CYS A 638 -9.99 -23.63 -25.82
C CYS A 638 -10.85 -22.38 -26.04
N SER A 639 -10.28 -21.19 -25.85
CA SER A 639 -10.95 -19.89 -26.09
C SER A 639 -11.44 -19.74 -27.54
N ASP A 640 -10.64 -20.22 -28.48
CA ASP A 640 -10.89 -20.15 -29.92
C ASP A 640 -10.18 -21.31 -30.67
N PRO A 641 -10.53 -21.55 -31.95
CA PRO A 641 -9.97 -22.65 -32.72
C PRO A 641 -8.45 -22.55 -32.92
N LYS A 642 -7.91 -21.33 -33.09
CA LYS A 642 -6.48 -21.12 -33.33
C LYS A 642 -5.66 -21.58 -32.12
N MET A 643 -6.12 -21.26 -30.91
CA MET A 643 -5.48 -21.75 -29.68
C MET A 643 -5.54 -23.27 -29.55
N CYS A 644 -6.66 -23.89 -29.92
CA CYS A 644 -6.76 -25.34 -29.92
C CYS A 644 -5.81 -26.02 -30.90
N TYR A 645 -5.51 -25.42 -32.07
CA TYR A 645 -4.46 -25.91 -32.95
C TYR A 645 -3.05 -25.80 -32.34
N ILE A 646 -2.76 -24.72 -31.61
CA ILE A 646 -1.44 -24.58 -30.96
C ILE A 646 -1.28 -25.63 -29.85
N VAL A 647 -2.33 -25.85 -29.04
CA VAL A 647 -2.34 -26.91 -28.01
C VAL A 647 -2.22 -28.29 -28.66
N ALA A 648 -2.90 -28.55 -29.78
CA ALA A 648 -2.79 -29.79 -30.53
C ALA A 648 -1.35 -30.08 -30.97
N ASN A 649 -0.66 -29.08 -31.54
CA ASN A 649 0.73 -29.21 -31.98
C ASN A 649 1.69 -29.43 -30.81
N SER A 650 1.42 -28.79 -29.67
CA SER A 650 2.18 -29.00 -28.43
C SER A 650 2.01 -30.43 -27.88
N ILE A 651 0.79 -30.95 -27.89
CA ILE A 651 0.52 -32.34 -27.48
C ILE A 651 1.20 -33.33 -28.44
N ALA A 652 1.10 -33.11 -29.75
CA ALA A 652 1.72 -33.98 -30.76
C ALA A 652 3.27 -33.94 -30.74
N SER A 653 3.87 -32.82 -30.33
CA SER A 653 5.32 -32.71 -30.13
C SER A 653 5.79 -33.32 -28.80
N THR A 654 4.95 -33.27 -27.76
CA THR A 654 5.21 -33.91 -26.45
C THR A 654 5.10 -35.43 -26.53
N VAL A 655 4.16 -35.95 -27.32
CA VAL A 655 3.96 -37.38 -27.58
C VAL A 655 4.05 -37.62 -29.09
N PRO A 656 5.25 -37.97 -29.61
CA PRO A 656 5.45 -38.18 -31.04
C PRO A 656 4.45 -39.21 -31.61
N TYR A 657 3.93 -38.94 -32.81
CA TYR A 657 2.96 -39.77 -33.56
C TYR A 657 1.52 -39.80 -33.02
N LEU A 658 1.20 -39.00 -32.00
CA LEU A 658 -0.16 -38.91 -31.47
C LEU A 658 -1.08 -38.13 -32.43
N LYS A 659 -2.14 -38.79 -32.93
CA LYS A 659 -3.16 -38.15 -33.77
C LYS A 659 -4.16 -37.39 -32.89
N VAL A 660 -4.05 -36.07 -32.88
CA VAL A 660 -4.95 -35.18 -32.16
C VAL A 660 -6.09 -34.73 -33.08
N LEU A 661 -7.34 -35.00 -32.71
CA LEU A 661 -8.50 -34.51 -33.47
C LEU A 661 -8.90 -33.11 -32.97
N VAL A 662 -8.91 -32.12 -33.85
CA VAL A 662 -9.39 -30.76 -33.55
C VAL A 662 -10.71 -30.51 -34.28
N LYS A 663 -11.78 -30.18 -33.53
CA LYS A 663 -13.11 -29.86 -34.04
C LYS A 663 -13.56 -28.51 -33.48
N GLY A 664 -13.36 -27.45 -34.25
CA GLY A 664 -13.71 -26.09 -33.82
C GLY A 664 -12.87 -25.65 -32.62
N LYS A 665 -13.53 -25.41 -31.46
CA LYS A 665 -12.87 -25.01 -30.21
C LYS A 665 -12.54 -26.19 -29.29
N GLU A 666 -12.64 -27.42 -29.80
CA GLU A 666 -12.44 -28.63 -29.02
C GLU A 666 -11.33 -29.49 -29.63
N LEU A 667 -10.52 -30.04 -28.75
CA LEU A 667 -9.50 -31.03 -29.04
C LEU A 667 -9.91 -32.34 -28.35
N ILE A 668 -9.94 -33.43 -29.10
CA ILE A 668 -10.45 -34.72 -28.63
C ILE A 668 -9.32 -35.73 -28.64
N LEU A 669 -9.09 -36.35 -27.47
CA LEU A 669 -8.14 -37.44 -27.27
C LEU A 669 -8.87 -38.66 -26.72
N ASP A 670 -8.43 -39.86 -27.09
CA ASP A 670 -8.87 -41.08 -26.41
C ASP A 670 -8.14 -41.28 -25.06
N GLU A 671 -8.61 -42.25 -24.29
CA GLU A 671 -8.05 -42.54 -22.96
C GLU A 671 -6.56 -42.94 -22.98
N GLU A 672 -6.13 -43.74 -23.96
CA GLU A 672 -4.75 -44.21 -24.05
C GLU A 672 -3.78 -43.09 -24.47
N GLN A 673 -4.26 -42.17 -25.31
CA GLN A 673 -3.58 -40.93 -25.67
C GLN A 673 -3.38 -40.03 -24.46
N VAL A 674 -4.40 -39.88 -23.61
CA VAL A 674 -4.31 -39.08 -22.38
C VAL A 674 -3.38 -39.72 -21.35
N LYS A 675 -3.41 -41.05 -21.18
CA LYS A 675 -2.44 -41.78 -20.33
C LYS A 675 -1.00 -41.54 -20.80
N SER A 676 -0.77 -41.62 -22.11
CA SER A 676 0.54 -41.39 -22.72
C SER A 676 1.03 -39.96 -22.49
N LEU A 677 0.13 -38.98 -22.64
CA LEU A 677 0.41 -37.57 -22.37
C LEU A 677 0.75 -37.34 -20.89
N CYS A 678 -0.06 -37.87 -19.97
CA CYS A 678 0.18 -37.74 -18.53
C CYS A 678 1.54 -38.35 -18.14
N THR A 679 1.88 -39.51 -18.70
CA THR A 679 3.17 -40.17 -18.47
C THR A 679 4.34 -39.30 -18.92
N LYS A 680 4.26 -38.68 -20.10
CA LYS A 680 5.33 -37.79 -20.61
C LYS A 680 5.47 -36.50 -19.81
N LEU A 681 4.39 -36.02 -19.21
CA LEU A 681 4.37 -34.81 -18.39
C LEU A 681 4.64 -35.08 -16.90
N ASN A 682 4.97 -36.32 -16.52
CA ASN A 682 5.11 -36.75 -15.11
C ASN A 682 3.86 -36.45 -14.25
N ILE A 683 2.67 -36.59 -14.84
CA ILE A 683 1.38 -36.45 -14.16
C ILE A 683 0.84 -37.84 -13.83
N VAL A 684 0.44 -38.08 -12.57
CA VAL A 684 -0.20 -39.34 -12.16
C VAL A 684 -1.59 -39.43 -12.79
N TYR A 685 -1.77 -40.35 -13.73
CA TYR A 685 -2.99 -40.48 -14.53
C TYR A 685 -4.26 -40.62 -13.69
N ASP A 686 -4.25 -41.45 -12.64
CA ASP A 686 -5.43 -41.62 -11.78
C ASP A 686 -5.81 -40.33 -11.04
N THR A 687 -4.82 -39.51 -10.68
CA THR A 687 -5.06 -38.19 -10.07
C THR A 687 -5.64 -37.21 -11.08
N PHE A 688 -5.15 -37.25 -12.31
CA PHE A 688 -5.67 -36.46 -13.42
C PHE A 688 -7.11 -36.88 -13.76
N LEU A 689 -7.38 -38.17 -13.96
CA LEU A 689 -8.68 -38.73 -14.29
C LEU A 689 -9.74 -38.40 -13.24
N ASN A 690 -9.45 -38.64 -11.95
CA ASN A 690 -10.39 -38.41 -10.85
C ASN A 690 -10.72 -36.93 -10.63
N SER A 691 -10.00 -36.02 -11.30
CA SER A 691 -10.20 -34.57 -11.17
C SER A 691 -11.05 -33.95 -12.28
N LEU A 692 -11.42 -34.72 -13.30
CA LEU A 692 -12.13 -34.23 -14.47
C LEU A 692 -13.65 -34.52 -14.41
N PRO A 693 -14.51 -33.58 -14.84
CA PRO A 693 -15.96 -33.79 -14.92
C PRO A 693 -16.35 -34.74 -16.06
N PHE A 694 -17.38 -35.58 -15.83
CA PHE A 694 -17.98 -36.44 -16.84
C PHE A 694 -19.20 -35.76 -17.48
N GLU A 695 -19.23 -35.71 -18.82
CA GLU A 695 -20.29 -35.08 -19.60
C GLU A 695 -21.51 -36.03 -19.64
N GLY A 696 -22.47 -35.84 -18.71
CA GLY A 696 -23.69 -36.66 -18.63
C GLY A 696 -24.37 -36.77 -17.26
N GLU A 697 -23.74 -36.34 -16.16
CA GLU A 697 -24.32 -36.49 -14.80
C GLU A 697 -25.42 -35.48 -14.41
N ASN A 698 -25.90 -34.64 -15.35
CA ASN A 698 -26.97 -33.67 -15.10
C ASN A 698 -28.23 -33.98 -15.93
N TYR A 699 -28.88 -35.14 -15.75
CA TYR A 699 -30.28 -35.33 -16.13
C TYR A 699 -31.00 -36.40 -15.28
N SER A 700 -32.05 -35.95 -14.58
CA SER A 700 -33.25 -36.67 -14.12
C SER A 700 -33.13 -37.78 -13.06
N SER A 701 -33.39 -37.41 -11.79
CA SER A 701 -34.22 -38.23 -10.89
C SER A 701 -35.67 -37.71 -10.94
N THR A 702 -36.34 -37.98 -12.05
CA THR A 702 -37.79 -37.99 -12.17
C THR A 702 -38.17 -39.26 -12.90
N LEU A 703 -38.50 -40.30 -12.13
CA LEU A 703 -39.27 -41.46 -12.56
C LEU A 703 -40.08 -41.92 -11.34
N SER A 704 -41.38 -41.64 -11.38
CA SER A 704 -42.40 -42.24 -10.53
C SER A 704 -43.14 -43.31 -11.32
N LEU A 705 -42.78 -44.56 -11.11
CA LEU A 705 -43.63 -45.74 -10.86
C LEU A 705 -42.72 -46.95 -10.65
#